data_AF-A0A4S8IVQ5-F1
#
_entry.id   AF-A0A4S8IVQ5-F1
#
_cell.length_a   1.000
_cell.length_b   1.000
_cell.length_c   1.000
_cell.angle_alpha   90.00
_cell.angle_beta   90.00
_cell.angle_gamma   90.00
#
_symmetry.space_group_name_H-M   'P 1'
#
loop_
_entity.id
_entity.type
_entity.pdbx_description
1 polymer ?
#
loop_
_entity_poly.entity_id
_entity_poly.type
_entity_poly.pdbx_seq_one_letter_code
_entity_poly.pdbx_strand_id
1 'polypeptide(L)'
;MANAFFFLLILLIWSPRGDGLREQAKDAVATGGELWCVAKNNAEDAALQSALDWACGPGGADCRPIQQGGACYQPEDIQSHASFAFNDYFLRNGLAASACDFSGTAALTSLNPSQGSCVFPSSIIVVSDLETFGENDGSQPHFNEEIGSAGHDALLVPEIKGFFFPFLQLIIKKWELQWIGDIQLRASSGRHERSFSSAAQNMESGIDSTLIPFVRPCHAHRVAFSSATVLSASGRPRPWTGLQSWREAPANEDRVWGPHGPSPPPTPPLEPDHTTMTAASLAECAALVLSSSDPLAKSTLSHLAYTRWCRREILVGTASPPHRPARPDRPLLVPPKEVPSHKSSGLPLNAYMLHNLAHVELNAIDLAWDTVVRFSHLRDELGDEFFADFARVADDESRHFAWCSQRLNELGFRYGDMPAHNFLWRECEKSSEDVAARLAVIPLVQEARGLDAGPRLAQKLVGFGDHRTSHIVAKIAEEELAHVAVGLYWFLQVCKKMGRIPRAIFKDLLAEYGVELKGPFNYAARDEAGIPRMMVHLNRRQRVNFQRQDNSTEPLVLRYNALFNFGDSLSDTGNVVIAGLPYGMTYFGHHTGRCSDGRLVIDFIAEGIGLPHLLPNTAKNASFHQGANFAFIAAPALPFDFFHQRGLSKGLWVNASVHEQVDRFEKLLPSICGAPQECKDFLSKRSPCLDTHRP
;
A
#
# COMPACT_ATOMS: atom_id res chain seq x y z
N MET A 1 21.52 36.46 -8.00
CA MET A 1 22.51 36.81 -6.95
C MET A 1 21.76 37.30 -5.73
N ALA A 2 22.27 37.02 -4.54
CA ALA A 2 21.99 37.67 -3.25
C ALA A 2 20.51 37.94 -2.84
N ASN A 3 20.08 37.16 -1.84
CA ASN A 3 19.55 37.59 -0.54
C ASN A 3 18.51 38.75 -0.46
N ALA A 4 17.35 38.42 0.13
CA ALA A 4 16.60 39.29 1.03
C ALA A 4 15.94 38.37 2.10
N PHE A 5 16.57 38.12 3.25
CA PHE A 5 16.44 38.98 4.45
C PHE A 5 15.01 39.47 4.70
N PHE A 6 14.32 38.83 5.66
CA PHE A 6 13.14 39.39 6.35
C PHE A 6 13.51 40.64 7.18
N PHE A 7 12.48 41.34 7.68
CA PHE A 7 12.52 42.11 8.93
C PHE A 7 11.12 42.11 9.59
N LEU A 8 10.91 42.06 10.93
CA LEU A 8 11.68 41.42 12.04
C LEU A 8 10.88 41.33 13.38
N LEU A 9 10.88 40.17 14.10
CA LEU A 9 10.38 39.81 15.48
C LEU A 9 8.86 40.02 15.82
N ILE A 10 8.29 39.71 17.01
CA ILE A 10 6.80 39.85 17.25
C ILE A 10 6.34 40.10 18.72
N LEU A 11 5.29 40.94 18.94
CA LEU A 11 4.73 41.24 20.29
C LEU A 11 3.45 40.44 20.57
N LEU A 12 3.67 39.42 21.37
CA LEU A 12 2.93 39.07 22.59
C LEU A 12 2.24 40.28 23.26
N ILE A 13 1.03 40.09 23.80
CA ILE A 13 0.73 40.51 25.18
C ILE A 13 0.10 39.33 25.93
N TRP A 14 0.29 39.30 27.24
CA TRP A 14 0.04 38.12 28.07
C TRP A 14 -0.60 38.49 29.42
N SER A 15 -1.54 37.65 29.88
CA SER A 15 -2.02 37.60 31.27
C SER A 15 -2.83 38.83 31.80
N PRO A 16 -3.41 38.79 33.02
CA PRO A 16 -3.34 37.74 34.06
C PRO A 16 -4.65 37.27 34.74
N ARG A 17 -4.57 36.04 35.29
CA ARG A 17 -5.17 35.53 36.55
C ARG A 17 -6.70 35.42 36.72
N GLY A 18 -7.10 34.26 37.26
CA GLY A 18 -8.28 34.04 38.08
C GLY A 18 -8.09 32.71 38.83
N ASP A 19 -8.07 32.73 40.17
CA ASP A 19 -7.78 31.53 40.97
C ASP A 19 -8.91 30.49 40.91
N GLY A 20 -8.52 29.22 41.06
CA GLY A 20 -9.40 28.09 40.74
C GLY A 20 -10.43 27.72 41.80
N LEU A 21 -11.27 26.75 41.44
CA LEU A 21 -11.98 25.87 42.37
C LEU A 21 -12.02 24.44 41.80
N ARG A 22 -12.58 23.51 42.57
CA ARG A 22 -12.18 22.10 42.55
C ARG A 22 -13.33 21.14 42.24
N GLU A 23 -12.97 20.05 41.54
CA GLU A 23 -13.63 18.74 41.43
C GLU A 23 -14.76 18.47 40.41
N GLN A 24 -14.64 17.24 39.86
CA GLN A 24 -15.66 16.30 39.34
C GLN A 24 -16.20 16.39 37.89
N ALA A 25 -15.87 15.31 37.16
CA ALA A 25 -16.60 14.64 36.07
C ALA A 25 -16.78 15.34 34.70
N LYS A 26 -16.07 14.81 33.68
CA LYS A 26 -16.68 14.06 32.55
C LYS A 26 -15.64 13.36 31.67
N ASP A 27 -15.98 12.16 31.20
CA ASP A 27 -15.19 11.41 30.23
C ASP A 27 -15.32 11.98 28.81
N ALA A 28 -14.18 12.29 28.17
CA ALA A 28 -14.07 12.50 26.74
C ALA A 28 -12.63 12.21 26.27
N VAL A 29 -12.37 11.00 25.75
CA VAL A 29 -11.04 10.61 25.28
C VAL A 29 -10.78 11.19 23.88
N ALA A 30 -9.91 12.18 23.80
CA ALA A 30 -9.28 12.60 22.54
C ALA A 30 -8.04 11.73 22.27
N THR A 31 -8.00 11.04 21.14
CA THR A 31 -6.85 10.20 20.74
C THR A 31 -5.81 11.04 20.00
N GLY A 32 -5.04 11.83 20.74
CA GLY A 32 -3.77 12.38 20.25
C GLY A 32 -2.70 11.30 20.19
N GLY A 33 -1.78 11.40 19.23
CA GLY A 33 -0.61 10.52 19.13
C GLY A 33 0.63 11.20 19.69
N GLU A 34 1.42 10.47 20.47
CA GLU A 34 2.78 10.88 20.80
C GLU A 34 3.74 10.45 19.68
N LEU A 35 4.69 11.33 19.34
CA LEU A 35 5.71 11.10 18.32
C LEU A 35 7.06 11.58 18.83
N TRP A 36 8.10 10.81 18.52
CA TRP A 36 9.49 11.06 18.88
C TRP A 36 10.38 10.96 17.63
N CYS A 37 11.51 11.66 17.65
CA CYS A 37 12.57 11.48 16.65
C CYS A 37 13.67 10.56 17.21
N VAL A 38 14.12 9.58 16.43
CA VAL A 38 15.16 8.61 16.85
C VAL A 38 16.17 8.34 15.72
N ALA A 39 17.39 7.95 16.08
CA ALA A 39 18.41 7.55 15.13
C ALA A 39 18.06 6.19 14.49
N LYS A 40 18.24 6.08 13.17
CA LYS A 40 18.02 4.83 12.43
C LYS A 40 19.07 3.79 12.81
N ASN A 41 18.65 2.54 12.96
CA ASN A 41 19.50 1.38 13.29
C ASN A 41 20.36 0.88 12.11
N ASN A 42 20.48 1.67 11.06
CA ASN A 42 21.32 1.42 9.88
C ASN A 42 22.05 2.69 9.41
N ALA A 43 22.11 3.74 10.23
CA ALA A 43 23.01 4.86 10.01
C ALA A 43 24.46 4.44 10.31
N GLU A 44 25.42 4.91 9.52
CA GLU A 44 26.84 4.66 9.78
C GLU A 44 27.32 5.52 10.97
N ASP A 45 28.10 4.93 11.89
CA ASP A 45 28.58 5.62 13.11
C ASP A 45 29.24 6.98 12.81
N ALA A 46 30.00 7.11 11.71
CA ALA A 46 30.63 8.37 11.33
C ALA A 46 29.63 9.46 10.89
N ALA A 47 28.59 9.07 10.15
CA ALA A 47 27.50 9.97 9.77
C ALA A 47 26.64 10.32 11.00
N LEU A 48 26.43 9.35 11.89
CA LEU A 48 25.64 9.53 13.10
C LEU A 48 26.36 10.38 14.15
N GLN A 49 27.69 10.28 14.27
CA GLN A 49 28.51 11.16 15.09
C GLN A 49 28.45 12.59 14.55
N SER A 50 28.61 12.77 13.23
CA SER A 50 28.52 14.08 12.58
C SER A 50 27.16 14.74 12.81
N ALA A 51 26.07 13.96 12.79
CA ALA A 51 24.72 14.43 13.06
C ALA A 51 24.48 14.72 14.55
N LEU A 52 25.03 13.90 15.47
CA LEU A 52 24.99 14.11 16.92
C LEU A 52 25.77 15.36 17.34
N ASP A 53 27.01 15.51 16.87
CA ASP A 53 27.86 16.69 17.09
C ASP A 53 27.19 17.96 16.57
N TRP A 54 26.52 17.87 15.41
CA TRP A 54 25.72 18.96 14.88
C TRP A 54 24.51 19.27 15.77
N ALA A 55 23.74 18.27 16.20
CA ALA A 55 22.56 18.44 17.06
C ALA A 55 22.91 19.14 18.38
N CYS A 56 23.97 18.67 19.05
CA CYS A 56 24.45 19.19 20.33
C CYS A 56 25.18 20.54 20.21
N GLY A 57 25.73 20.85 19.04
CA GLY A 57 26.38 22.12 18.73
C GLY A 57 25.43 23.08 18.00
N PRO A 58 25.62 23.33 16.68
CA PRO A 58 24.79 24.26 15.90
C PRO A 58 23.27 24.05 15.96
N GLY A 59 22.80 22.82 16.19
CA GLY A 59 21.38 22.48 16.29
C GLY A 59 20.71 22.95 17.59
N GLY A 60 21.47 23.21 18.66
CA GLY A 60 20.94 23.72 19.93
C GLY A 60 20.12 22.70 20.74
N ALA A 61 20.31 21.40 20.50
CA ALA A 61 19.73 20.33 21.32
C ALA A 61 20.36 20.32 22.73
N ASP A 62 19.56 20.04 23.75
CA ASP A 62 20.02 19.82 25.11
C ASP A 62 20.61 18.42 25.28
N CYS A 63 21.87 18.29 24.90
CA CYS A 63 22.65 17.08 25.07
C CYS A 63 23.21 16.89 26.49
N ARG A 64 22.80 17.69 27.50
CA ARG A 64 23.23 17.48 28.90
C ARG A 64 22.83 16.10 29.45
N PRO A 65 21.63 15.54 29.15
CA PRO A 65 21.25 14.22 29.66
C PRO A 65 22.05 13.05 29.08
N ILE A 66 22.73 13.23 27.93
CA ILE A 66 23.60 12.20 27.32
C ILE A 66 25.09 12.38 27.67
N GLN A 67 25.48 13.46 28.35
CA GLN A 67 26.85 13.59 28.88
C GLN A 67 27.07 12.62 30.03
N GLN A 68 28.34 12.27 30.30
CA GLN A 68 28.72 11.36 31.39
C GLN A 68 28.09 11.77 32.74
N GLY A 69 27.29 10.86 33.31
CA GLY A 69 26.51 11.09 34.54
C GLY A 69 25.09 11.63 34.33
N GLY A 70 24.68 11.93 33.09
CA GLY A 70 23.33 12.30 32.72
C GLY A 70 22.36 11.10 32.65
N ALA A 71 21.06 11.37 32.75
CA ALA A 71 20.00 10.37 32.85
C ALA A 71 19.82 9.47 31.60
N CYS A 72 20.40 9.88 30.46
CA CYS A 72 20.37 9.22 29.15
C CYS A 72 21.77 8.83 28.64
N TYR A 73 22.81 8.91 29.47
CA TYR A 73 24.17 8.49 29.12
C TYR A 73 24.32 6.96 28.99
N GLN A 74 23.33 6.18 29.44
CA GLN A 74 23.33 4.72 29.35
C GLN A 74 22.17 4.23 28.46
N PRO A 75 22.44 3.36 27.46
CA PRO A 75 23.75 2.77 27.15
C PRO A 75 24.75 3.80 26.60
N GLU A 76 26.05 3.51 26.76
CA GLU A 76 27.12 4.29 26.12
C GLU A 76 27.25 3.86 24.66
N ASP A 77 26.19 4.12 23.89
CA ASP A 77 26.12 3.85 22.46
C ASP A 77 25.64 5.09 21.70
N ILE A 78 26.25 5.29 20.53
CA ILE A 78 26.04 6.45 19.68
C ILE A 78 24.60 6.58 19.17
N GLN A 79 23.88 5.46 18.97
CA GLN A 79 22.50 5.48 18.49
C GLN A 79 21.54 5.95 19.58
N SER A 80 21.72 5.52 20.82
CA SER A 80 20.94 5.99 21.97
C SER A 80 21.18 7.47 22.25
N HIS A 81 22.45 7.91 22.20
CA HIS A 81 22.84 9.31 22.42
C HIS A 81 22.30 10.22 21.29
N ALA A 82 22.50 9.83 20.03
CA ALA A 82 21.94 10.53 18.87
C ALA A 82 20.41 10.58 18.93
N SER A 83 19.72 9.48 19.27
CA SER A 83 18.25 9.46 19.38
C SER A 83 17.74 10.50 20.37
N PHE A 84 18.36 10.65 21.54
CA PHE A 84 17.92 11.64 22.52
C PHE A 84 18.15 13.08 22.02
N ALA A 85 19.33 13.35 21.45
CA ALA A 85 19.64 14.67 20.86
C ALA A 85 18.70 15.03 19.71
N PHE A 86 18.40 14.08 18.83
CA PHE A 86 17.47 14.24 17.72
C PHE A 86 16.04 14.49 18.20
N ASN A 87 15.60 13.84 19.28
CA ASN A 87 14.28 14.07 19.86
C ASN A 87 14.12 15.46 20.46
N ASP A 88 15.05 15.91 21.30
CA ASP A 88 14.99 17.26 21.88
C ASP A 88 15.08 18.35 20.80
N TYR A 89 15.93 18.16 19.77
CA TYR A 89 15.95 19.02 18.58
C TYR A 89 14.59 19.06 17.86
N PHE A 90 13.99 17.89 17.56
CA PHE A 90 12.71 17.77 16.86
C PHE A 90 11.56 18.48 17.59
N LEU A 91 11.51 18.35 18.92
CA LEU A 91 10.55 19.05 19.77
C LEU A 91 10.75 20.57 19.73
N ARG A 92 12.00 21.04 19.82
CA ARG A 92 12.34 22.48 19.77
C ARG A 92 12.04 23.13 18.42
N ASN A 93 12.16 22.36 17.34
CA ASN A 93 11.96 22.82 15.97
C ASN A 93 10.53 22.54 15.44
N GLY A 94 9.55 22.43 16.34
CA GLY A 94 8.13 22.51 15.97
C GLY A 94 7.54 21.27 15.30
N LEU A 95 8.13 20.09 15.52
CA LEU A 95 7.57 18.78 15.15
C LEU A 95 7.42 18.49 13.65
N ALA A 96 7.99 19.31 12.77
CA ALA A 96 7.96 19.05 11.33
C ALA A 96 8.77 17.78 10.97
N ALA A 97 8.30 16.98 9.99
CA ALA A 97 9.03 15.79 9.49
C ALA A 97 10.49 16.12 9.17
N SER A 98 10.66 17.30 8.58
CA SER A 98 11.91 17.92 8.21
C SER A 98 12.94 17.99 9.35
N ALA A 99 12.50 18.29 10.58
CA ALA A 99 13.35 18.35 11.77
C ALA A 99 13.75 16.97 12.33
N CYS A 100 13.39 15.88 11.63
CA CYS A 100 13.77 14.50 11.97
C CYS A 100 14.40 13.75 10.78
N ASP A 101 15.15 14.44 9.93
CA ASP A 101 15.93 13.81 8.86
C ASP A 101 17.39 13.52 9.28
N PHE A 102 18.10 14.54 9.77
CA PHE A 102 19.53 14.48 10.15
C PHE A 102 20.43 13.85 9.07
N SER A 103 20.39 14.40 7.85
CA SER A 103 21.12 13.88 6.68
C SER A 103 20.76 12.41 6.39
N GLY A 104 19.47 12.09 6.51
CA GLY A 104 18.93 10.75 6.40
C GLY A 104 19.26 9.79 7.55
N THR A 105 19.92 10.22 8.64
CA THR A 105 20.28 9.33 9.77
C THR A 105 19.18 9.14 10.82
N ALA A 106 18.12 9.96 10.81
CA ALA A 106 17.01 9.89 11.78
C ALA A 106 15.67 9.47 11.15
N ALA A 107 14.71 9.07 11.99
CA ALA A 107 13.33 8.80 11.60
C ALA A 107 12.35 9.03 12.77
N LEU A 108 11.09 9.32 12.44
CA LEU A 108 10.02 9.44 13.43
C LEU A 108 9.50 8.07 13.88
N THR A 109 9.16 7.97 15.16
CA THR A 109 8.55 6.79 15.79
C THR A 109 7.37 7.19 16.68
N SER A 110 6.32 6.37 16.68
CA SER A 110 5.22 6.41 17.66
C SER A 110 5.38 5.37 18.78
N LEU A 111 6.52 4.66 18.81
CA LEU A 111 6.94 3.82 19.93
C LEU A 111 7.79 4.68 20.85
N ASN A 112 7.34 4.86 22.10
CA ASN A 112 8.06 5.65 23.11
C ASN A 112 9.47 5.05 23.35
N PRO A 113 10.56 5.77 23.06
CA PRO A 113 11.92 5.26 23.17
C PRO A 113 12.50 5.36 24.59
N SER A 114 11.74 5.90 25.57
CA SER A 114 12.17 6.06 26.96
C SER A 114 12.52 4.72 27.62
N GLN A 115 13.67 4.65 28.29
CA GLN A 115 14.18 3.45 28.95
C GLN A 115 14.88 3.78 30.28
N GLY A 116 14.49 3.10 31.36
CA GLY A 116 15.11 3.28 32.68
C GLY A 116 14.95 4.71 33.21
N SER A 117 16.08 5.38 33.48
CA SER A 117 16.13 6.79 33.86
C SER A 117 15.97 7.75 32.67
N CYS A 118 16.16 7.27 31.44
CA CYS A 118 16.11 8.11 30.25
C CYS A 118 14.67 8.29 29.79
N VAL A 119 14.08 9.44 30.11
CA VAL A 119 12.73 9.81 29.67
C VAL A 119 12.85 10.76 28.48
N PHE A 120 12.40 10.30 27.31
CA PHE A 120 12.29 11.13 26.13
C PHE A 120 11.00 11.98 26.22
N PRO A 121 11.10 13.31 26.30
CA PRO A 121 9.91 14.16 26.26
C PRO A 121 9.09 13.90 24.98
N SER A 122 7.78 14.01 25.10
CA SER A 122 6.80 13.86 24.03
C SER A 122 5.96 15.12 23.89
N SER A 123 5.37 15.29 22.71
CA SER A 123 4.36 16.31 22.43
C SER A 123 3.10 15.63 21.91
N ILE A 124 1.94 15.98 22.48
CA ILE A 124 0.64 15.48 22.01
C ILE A 124 0.36 16.11 20.64
N ILE A 125 0.52 15.34 19.57
CA ILE A 125 0.21 15.81 18.22
C ILE A 125 -1.30 15.70 17.99
N VAL A 126 -1.96 16.85 17.93
CA VAL A 126 -3.23 17.00 17.21
C VAL A 126 -2.88 16.98 15.73
N VAL A 127 -3.26 15.92 15.02
CA VAL A 127 -2.74 15.64 13.68
C VAL A 127 -3.32 16.61 12.65
N SER A 128 -2.53 17.60 12.26
CA SER A 128 -2.66 18.36 11.01
C SER A 128 -1.29 18.43 10.34
N ASP A 129 -1.12 17.54 9.35
CA ASP A 129 -0.13 17.54 8.27
C ASP A 129 1.37 17.53 8.61
N LEU A 130 2.09 16.60 7.98
CA LEU A 130 3.50 16.33 8.20
C LEU A 130 4.16 15.87 6.89
N GLU A 131 4.67 16.83 6.11
CA GLU A 131 5.48 16.58 4.91
C GLU A 131 6.91 17.16 5.05
N THR A 132 7.82 16.70 4.18
CA THR A 132 9.28 16.77 4.37
C THR A 132 9.93 17.95 3.62
N PHE A 133 11.22 18.20 3.89
CA PHE A 133 11.96 19.42 3.51
C PHE A 133 12.03 19.78 2.01
N GLY A 134 12.13 21.09 1.78
CA GLY A 134 12.62 21.74 0.56
C GLY A 134 13.15 23.17 0.83
N GLU A 135 14.26 23.27 1.56
CA GLU A 135 15.21 24.41 1.72
C GLU A 135 14.77 25.91 1.70
N ASN A 136 15.06 26.61 2.83
CA ASN A 136 15.47 28.05 2.98
C ASN A 136 14.47 29.18 2.56
N ASP A 137 14.37 30.40 3.13
CA ASP A 137 14.90 31.19 4.29
C ASP A 137 14.07 32.53 4.35
N GLY A 138 13.90 33.35 5.42
CA GLY A 138 14.09 33.24 6.89
C GLY A 138 14.12 34.62 7.61
N SER A 139 13.73 34.70 8.91
CA SER A 139 13.93 35.82 9.91
C SER A 139 12.83 36.88 10.35
N GLN A 140 11.59 36.47 10.65
CA GLN A 140 10.61 37.06 11.65
C GLN A 140 9.76 38.40 11.40
N PRO A 141 8.61 38.68 12.14
CA PRO A 141 7.48 39.68 11.84
C PRO A 141 7.48 41.18 12.38
N HIS A 142 6.50 41.67 13.23
CA HIS A 142 6.49 42.82 14.26
C HIS A 142 5.29 43.81 14.22
N PHE A 143 4.70 44.40 15.30
CA PHE A 143 4.64 44.26 16.79
C PHE A 143 3.26 44.89 17.23
N ASN A 144 2.44 44.18 18.05
CA ASN A 144 1.38 44.63 19.00
C ASN A 144 0.06 45.40 18.67
N GLU A 145 -0.92 45.20 19.60
CA GLU A 145 -1.95 46.10 20.20
C GLU A 145 -3.01 46.88 19.34
N GLU A 146 -4.18 47.34 19.85
CA GLU A 146 -4.83 47.33 21.20
C GLU A 146 -6.39 47.26 21.10
N ILE A 147 -7.05 46.66 22.13
CA ILE A 147 -8.36 46.94 22.81
C ILE A 147 -9.63 47.49 22.07
N GLY A 148 -10.80 46.89 22.41
CA GLY A 148 -12.16 47.52 22.40
C GLY A 148 -13.30 46.53 22.04
N SER A 149 -14.25 46.09 22.89
CA SER A 149 -15.23 46.75 23.80
C SER A 149 -16.33 47.56 23.08
N ALA A 150 -17.66 47.38 23.26
CA ALA A 150 -18.48 46.32 23.90
C ALA A 150 -20.00 46.54 23.56
N GLY A 151 -20.89 45.57 23.86
CA GLY A 151 -22.27 45.87 24.34
C GLY A 151 -23.52 45.53 23.49
N HIS A 152 -24.34 44.61 24.01
CA HIS A 152 -25.83 44.56 24.07
C HIS A 152 -26.76 44.53 22.81
N ASP A 153 -27.47 43.40 22.72
CA ASP A 153 -28.94 43.21 22.60
C ASP A 153 -29.76 43.63 21.35
N ALA A 154 -30.01 42.60 20.51
CA ALA A 154 -31.34 42.01 20.22
C ALA A 154 -32.08 42.28 18.88
N LEU A 155 -32.71 41.17 18.41
CA LEU A 155 -33.79 40.99 17.42
C LEU A 155 -33.49 40.89 15.90
N LEU A 156 -33.97 39.77 15.34
CA LEU A 156 -34.37 39.48 13.94
C LEU A 156 -33.30 39.28 12.85
N VAL A 157 -32.99 37.98 12.61
CA VAL A 157 -32.65 37.27 11.34
C VAL A 157 -32.46 38.17 10.09
N PRO A 158 -31.27 38.18 9.44
CA PRO A 158 -30.70 36.98 8.80
C PRO A 158 -29.15 36.85 8.86
N GLU A 159 -28.61 36.02 7.95
CA GLU A 159 -27.19 35.74 7.61
C GLU A 159 -26.41 34.69 8.41
N ILE A 160 -25.74 33.80 7.67
CA ILE A 160 -24.63 32.95 8.13
C ILE A 160 -23.42 33.27 7.23
N LYS A 161 -22.49 34.10 7.71
CA LYS A 161 -21.24 34.46 7.00
C LYS A 161 -20.08 34.72 7.96
N GLY A 162 -19.00 33.94 7.82
CA GLY A 162 -17.74 34.15 8.53
C GLY A 162 -17.74 33.62 9.98
N PHE A 163 -16.58 33.33 10.58
CA PHE A 163 -15.21 33.54 10.08
C PHE A 163 -14.24 32.50 10.69
N PHE A 164 -13.55 31.71 9.86
CA PHE A 164 -12.21 31.15 10.16
C PHE A 164 -11.55 30.52 8.91
N PHE A 165 -11.48 31.27 7.80
CA PHE A 165 -10.78 30.82 6.59
C PHE A 165 -10.19 31.99 5.77
N PRO A 166 -9.09 32.62 6.25
CA PRO A 166 -8.12 33.16 5.29
C PRO A 166 -6.65 33.09 5.77
N PHE A 167 -5.95 32.00 5.46
CA PHE A 167 -4.48 32.05 5.31
C PHE A 167 -3.96 30.97 4.35
N LEU A 168 -4.37 29.70 4.55
CA LEU A 168 -3.95 28.55 3.74
C LEU A 168 -4.28 28.68 2.24
N GLN A 169 -5.37 29.37 1.90
CA GLN A 169 -5.85 29.58 0.52
C GLN A 169 -5.00 30.54 -0.33
N LEU A 170 -4.02 31.26 0.25
CA LEU A 170 -3.15 32.17 -0.52
C LEU A 170 -1.90 31.46 -1.07
N ILE A 171 -1.44 30.39 -0.41
CA ILE A 171 -0.22 29.65 -0.81
C ILE A 171 -0.50 28.79 -2.05
N ILE A 172 -1.61 28.05 -2.04
CA ILE A 172 -2.04 27.17 -3.16
C ILE A 172 -2.11 27.96 -4.47
N LYS A 173 -2.80 29.11 -4.48
CA LYS A 173 -2.91 29.98 -5.67
C LYS A 173 -1.59 30.54 -6.17
N LYS A 174 -0.60 30.76 -5.29
CA LYS A 174 0.72 31.25 -5.70
C LYS A 174 1.50 30.17 -6.45
N TRP A 175 1.27 28.89 -6.13
CA TRP A 175 1.83 27.74 -6.85
C TRP A 175 1.12 27.49 -8.19
N GLU A 176 -0.23 27.43 -8.21
CA GLU A 176 -1.01 27.23 -9.45
C GLU A 176 -0.70 28.28 -10.53
N LEU A 177 -0.66 29.57 -10.16
CA LEU A 177 -0.41 30.66 -11.12
C LEU A 177 1.01 30.64 -11.68
N GLN A 178 2.00 30.17 -10.92
CA GLN A 178 3.38 30.11 -11.38
C GLN A 178 3.61 28.91 -12.32
N TRP A 179 2.99 27.75 -12.03
CA TRP A 179 3.01 26.59 -12.91
C TRP A 179 2.37 26.86 -14.29
N ILE A 180 1.24 27.58 -14.31
CA ILE A 180 0.58 28.00 -15.56
C ILE A 180 1.47 28.97 -16.37
N GLY A 181 2.16 29.90 -15.69
CA GLY A 181 3.07 30.86 -16.33
C GLY A 181 4.24 30.19 -17.07
N ASP A 182 4.89 29.21 -16.44
CA ASP A 182 6.03 28.49 -17.04
C ASP A 182 5.62 27.62 -18.25
N ILE A 183 4.38 27.12 -18.27
CA ILE A 183 3.82 26.40 -19.43
C ILE A 183 3.64 27.35 -20.64
N GLN A 184 3.11 28.56 -20.44
CA GLN A 184 2.91 29.52 -21.53
C GLN A 184 4.22 30.17 -22.03
N LEU A 185 5.24 30.30 -21.17
CA LEU A 185 6.58 30.74 -21.58
C LEU A 185 7.29 29.69 -22.46
N ARG A 186 7.09 28.39 -22.20
CA ARG A 186 7.65 27.33 -23.06
C ARG A 186 6.96 27.22 -24.42
N ALA A 187 5.68 27.59 -24.52
CA ALA A 187 4.93 27.60 -25.78
C ALA A 187 5.29 28.77 -26.72
N SER A 188 5.95 29.83 -26.22
CA SER A 188 6.18 31.08 -26.97
C SER A 188 7.58 31.26 -27.57
N SER A 189 8.51 30.32 -27.34
CA SER A 189 9.87 30.32 -27.89
C SER A 189 9.97 29.94 -29.38
N GLY A 190 8.86 29.55 -30.02
CA GLY A 190 8.80 29.11 -31.41
C GLY A 190 8.90 30.24 -32.46
N ARG A 191 10.09 30.80 -32.70
CA ARG A 191 10.42 31.50 -33.97
C ARG A 191 11.92 31.77 -34.18
N HIS A 192 12.56 31.03 -35.08
CA HIS A 192 12.88 31.57 -36.41
C HIS A 192 13.55 30.56 -37.38
N GLU A 193 12.81 30.15 -38.40
CA GLU A 193 13.32 30.09 -39.78
C GLU A 193 12.17 30.49 -40.73
N ARG A 194 12.46 30.80 -42.00
CA ARG A 194 11.50 31.46 -42.93
C ARG A 194 11.51 30.81 -44.31
N SER A 195 10.39 31.00 -45.02
CA SER A 195 10.14 30.53 -46.40
C SER A 195 9.94 29.00 -46.50
N PHE A 196 9.08 28.45 -47.36
CA PHE A 196 8.41 29.03 -48.53
C PHE A 196 6.87 29.02 -48.45
N SER A 197 6.23 29.63 -49.46
CA SER A 197 4.77 29.67 -49.64
C SER A 197 4.33 28.85 -50.87
N SER A 198 3.03 28.51 -50.91
CA SER A 198 2.24 28.02 -52.05
C SER A 198 2.27 26.52 -52.42
N ALA A 199 1.29 26.14 -53.25
CA ALA A 199 1.14 24.87 -53.97
C ALA A 199 0.80 23.59 -53.16
N ALA A 200 -0.43 23.53 -52.65
CA ALA A 200 -1.13 22.26 -52.41
C ALA A 200 -2.63 22.39 -52.74
N GLN A 201 -2.97 22.24 -54.03
CA GLN A 201 -4.36 22.08 -54.49
C GLN A 201 -4.57 20.64 -54.97
N ASN A 202 -5.74 20.09 -54.62
CA ASN A 202 -6.57 19.11 -55.32
C ASN A 202 -5.90 18.11 -56.30
N MET A 203 -6.07 16.81 -56.04
CA MET A 203 -7.01 15.98 -56.82
C MET A 203 -7.35 14.68 -56.06
N GLU A 204 -8.37 13.95 -56.54
CA GLU A 204 -8.95 12.73 -55.95
C GLU A 204 -8.63 11.45 -56.78
N SER A 205 -9.13 10.29 -56.30
CA SER A 205 -9.61 9.11 -57.06
C SER A 205 -8.63 7.97 -57.47
N GLY A 206 -9.20 6.76 -57.67
CA GLY A 206 -8.56 5.53 -58.19
C GLY A 206 -7.93 4.63 -57.11
N ILE A 207 -8.37 3.42 -56.71
CA ILE A 207 -9.23 2.32 -57.23
C ILE A 207 -8.50 1.20 -58.02
N ASP A 208 -8.08 0.18 -57.26
CA ASP A 208 -8.29 -1.30 -57.45
C ASP A 208 -7.19 -2.30 -57.96
N SER A 209 -7.32 -3.52 -57.40
CA SER A 209 -7.04 -4.89 -57.87
C SER A 209 -5.63 -5.41 -58.30
N THR A 210 -5.10 -6.31 -57.43
CA THR A 210 -4.52 -7.65 -57.73
C THR A 210 -3.33 -7.87 -58.69
N LEU A 211 -2.26 -8.52 -58.20
CA LEU A 211 -1.85 -9.91 -58.57
C LEU A 211 -0.61 -10.43 -57.77
N ILE A 212 -0.37 -11.74 -57.80
CA ILE A 212 0.66 -12.51 -57.06
C ILE A 212 1.24 -13.57 -58.04
N PRO A 213 2.59 -13.75 -58.22
CA PRO A 213 3.31 -14.76 -57.40
C PRO A 213 4.85 -14.62 -57.17
N PHE A 214 5.29 -15.24 -56.06
CA PHE A 214 6.58 -15.92 -55.80
C PHE A 214 7.94 -15.43 -56.40
N VAL A 215 8.82 -14.94 -55.51
CA VAL A 215 10.22 -15.46 -55.30
C VAL A 215 10.59 -15.29 -53.79
N ARG A 216 11.45 -16.16 -53.25
CA ARG A 216 12.14 -16.07 -51.93
C ARG A 216 13.62 -16.48 -52.11
N PRO A 217 14.54 -16.20 -51.17
CA PRO A 217 14.72 -14.99 -50.35
C PRO A 217 16.19 -14.52 -50.27
N CYS A 218 16.48 -13.32 -49.75
CA CYS A 218 17.75 -13.05 -49.05
C CYS A 218 17.67 -11.84 -48.09
N HIS A 219 18.64 -11.71 -47.18
CA HIS A 219 18.59 -10.91 -45.94
C HIS A 219 18.48 -9.38 -46.08
N ALA A 220 17.68 -8.78 -45.18
CA ALA A 220 18.01 -7.55 -44.45
C ALA A 220 17.15 -7.43 -43.17
N HIS A 221 17.68 -6.83 -42.10
CA HIS A 221 16.94 -6.66 -40.83
C HIS A 221 15.88 -5.55 -40.93
N ARG A 222 14.67 -5.82 -40.41
CA ARG A 222 13.79 -4.79 -39.83
C ARG A 222 13.06 -5.33 -38.60
N VAL A 223 13.09 -4.55 -37.51
CA VAL A 223 12.14 -4.69 -36.41
C VAL A 223 10.81 -4.07 -36.88
N ALA A 224 9.70 -4.77 -36.65
CA ALA A 224 8.36 -4.26 -36.93
C ALA A 224 7.47 -4.50 -35.71
N PHE A 225 6.84 -3.44 -35.21
CA PHE A 225 5.77 -3.56 -34.22
C PHE A 225 4.55 -4.23 -34.89
N SER A 226 4.03 -5.28 -34.26
CA SER A 226 2.75 -5.88 -34.67
C SER A 226 1.60 -5.24 -33.89
N SER A 227 0.45 -5.09 -34.52
CA SER A 227 -0.72 -4.40 -33.97
C SER A 227 -1.27 -5.09 -32.72
N ALA A 228 -1.55 -4.31 -31.66
CA ALA A 228 -2.30 -4.79 -30.51
C ALA A 228 -3.79 -4.87 -30.84
N THR A 229 -4.38 -6.07 -30.73
CA THR A 229 -5.82 -6.28 -30.86
C THR A 229 -6.58 -5.64 -29.70
N VAL A 230 -7.75 -5.08 -29.99
CA VAL A 230 -8.67 -4.46 -29.02
C VAL A 230 -8.97 -5.40 -27.85
N LEU A 231 -8.83 -4.90 -26.62
CA LEU A 231 -9.22 -5.62 -25.39
C LEU A 231 -10.26 -4.84 -24.58
N SER A 232 -11.25 -5.58 -24.07
CA SER A 232 -12.47 -5.04 -23.47
C SER A 232 -12.27 -4.52 -22.04
N ALA A 233 -13.01 -3.45 -21.70
CA ALA A 233 -13.03 -2.89 -20.36
C ALA A 233 -13.80 -3.78 -19.37
N SER A 234 -13.11 -4.28 -18.35
CA SER A 234 -13.73 -4.65 -17.06
C SER A 234 -12.71 -4.51 -15.93
N GLY A 235 -13.10 -3.86 -14.83
CA GLY A 235 -12.25 -3.58 -13.66
C GLY A 235 -11.95 -4.82 -12.82
N ARG A 236 -11.26 -5.80 -13.39
CA ARG A 236 -10.76 -6.98 -12.66
C ARG A 236 -9.41 -6.66 -12.01
N PRO A 237 -9.10 -7.23 -10.83
CA PRO A 237 -7.71 -7.36 -10.39
C PRO A 237 -6.92 -8.03 -11.52
N ARG A 238 -5.85 -7.36 -12.00
CA ARG A 238 -4.92 -7.99 -12.94
C ARG A 238 -4.09 -8.99 -12.13
N PRO A 239 -3.83 -10.21 -12.63
CA PRO A 239 -2.84 -11.10 -12.03
C PRO A 239 -1.49 -10.38 -11.92
N TRP A 240 -0.69 -10.77 -10.92
CA TRP A 240 0.71 -10.35 -10.83
C TRP A 240 1.42 -10.61 -12.17
N THR A 241 2.16 -9.61 -12.64
CA THR A 241 2.74 -9.61 -14.00
C THR A 241 3.75 -10.73 -14.23
N GLY A 242 4.41 -11.21 -13.17
CA GLY A 242 5.33 -12.34 -13.23
C GLY A 242 4.69 -13.73 -13.22
N LEU A 243 3.36 -13.86 -13.04
CA LEU A 243 2.70 -15.16 -12.83
C LEU A 243 2.95 -16.15 -13.99
N GLN A 244 2.83 -15.67 -15.24
CA GLN A 244 3.04 -16.53 -16.41
C GLN A 244 4.51 -16.95 -16.54
N SER A 245 5.45 -16.01 -16.33
CA SER A 245 6.89 -16.32 -16.38
C SER A 245 7.37 -17.21 -15.24
N TRP A 246 6.73 -17.15 -14.05
CA TRP A 246 6.98 -18.09 -12.96
C TRP A 246 6.47 -19.49 -13.31
N ARG A 247 5.24 -19.61 -13.85
CA ARG A 247 4.68 -20.88 -14.34
C ARG A 247 5.45 -21.52 -15.50
N GLU A 248 5.99 -20.71 -16.41
CA GLU A 248 6.74 -21.18 -17.59
C GLU A 248 8.23 -21.45 -17.31
N ALA A 249 8.78 -20.95 -16.20
CA ALA A 249 10.15 -21.25 -15.80
C ALA A 249 10.31 -22.75 -15.43
N PRO A 250 11.45 -23.38 -15.75
CA PRO A 250 11.71 -24.77 -15.36
C PRO A 250 11.73 -24.95 -13.84
N ALA A 251 11.73 -26.21 -13.38
CA ALA A 251 12.11 -26.54 -12.01
C ALA A 251 13.52 -25.99 -11.72
N ASN A 252 13.70 -25.38 -10.55
CA ASN A 252 14.94 -24.67 -10.22
C ASN A 252 15.97 -25.63 -9.61
N GLU A 253 17.11 -25.84 -10.27
CA GLU A 253 18.13 -26.79 -9.80
C GLU A 253 19.01 -26.24 -8.65
N ASP A 254 18.84 -24.98 -8.21
CA ASP A 254 19.71 -24.29 -7.25
C ASP A 254 19.56 -24.75 -5.78
N ARG A 255 19.76 -26.05 -5.52
CA ARG A 255 19.48 -26.70 -4.23
C ARG A 255 20.52 -26.45 -3.13
N VAL A 256 21.62 -25.73 -3.40
CA VAL A 256 22.63 -25.35 -2.40
C VAL A 256 23.06 -23.89 -2.52
N TRP A 257 23.47 -23.29 -1.40
CA TRP A 257 23.98 -21.91 -1.38
C TRP A 257 25.52 -21.90 -1.50
N GLY A 258 26.01 -21.58 -2.69
CA GLY A 258 27.44 -21.53 -3.02
C GLY A 258 28.15 -20.27 -2.50
N PRO A 259 29.35 -19.95 -3.04
CA PRO A 259 30.10 -18.74 -2.66
C PRO A 259 29.44 -17.44 -3.12
N HIS A 260 28.65 -17.47 -4.19
CA HIS A 260 28.10 -16.29 -4.86
C HIS A 260 26.57 -16.15 -4.80
N GLY A 261 25.86 -17.09 -4.18
CA GLY A 261 24.40 -17.13 -4.13
C GLY A 261 23.86 -18.56 -4.23
N PRO A 262 22.59 -18.72 -4.65
CA PRO A 262 22.03 -19.99 -5.10
C PRO A 262 22.90 -20.67 -6.17
N SER A 263 22.90 -22.00 -6.17
CA SER A 263 23.69 -22.82 -7.10
C SER A 263 23.23 -24.29 -7.11
N PRO A 264 23.42 -25.04 -8.21
CA PRO A 264 23.14 -26.47 -8.24
C PRO A 264 24.12 -27.26 -7.36
N PRO A 265 23.73 -28.47 -6.89
CA PRO A 265 24.59 -29.29 -6.06
C PRO A 265 25.90 -29.65 -6.79
N PRO A 266 27.06 -29.63 -6.10
CA PRO A 266 28.39 -29.75 -6.74
C PRO A 266 28.68 -31.14 -7.30
N THR A 267 27.90 -32.15 -6.89
CA THR A 267 27.76 -33.42 -7.58
C THR A 267 26.30 -33.50 -8.01
N PRO A 268 25.98 -33.91 -9.26
CA PRO A 268 24.62 -34.31 -9.59
C PRO A 268 24.14 -35.36 -8.56
N PRO A 269 22.83 -35.43 -8.25
CA PRO A 269 22.30 -36.61 -7.59
C PRO A 269 22.75 -37.86 -8.36
N LEU A 270 23.20 -38.89 -7.64
CA LEU A 270 23.28 -40.22 -8.24
C LEU A 270 21.90 -40.50 -8.85
N GLU A 271 21.86 -40.91 -10.13
CA GLU A 271 20.63 -41.19 -10.88
C GLU A 271 19.65 -41.91 -9.94
N PRO A 272 18.48 -41.28 -9.64
CA PRO A 272 17.69 -41.65 -8.48
C PRO A 272 17.31 -43.13 -8.61
N ASP A 273 17.88 -43.93 -7.69
CA ASP A 273 17.79 -45.39 -7.72
C ASP A 273 16.34 -45.78 -7.98
N HIS A 274 16.07 -46.61 -8.99
CA HIS A 274 14.74 -46.70 -9.60
C HIS A 274 13.63 -47.28 -8.69
N THR A 275 13.95 -47.49 -7.40
CA THR A 275 13.04 -47.59 -6.27
C THR A 275 12.37 -46.25 -5.86
N THR A 276 12.86 -45.09 -6.33
CA THR A 276 12.36 -43.76 -5.95
C THR A 276 10.95 -43.44 -6.46
N MET A 277 10.04 -43.14 -5.54
CA MET A 277 8.67 -42.64 -5.77
C MET A 277 7.88 -43.44 -6.82
N THR A 278 7.42 -44.62 -6.43
CA THR A 278 6.47 -45.46 -7.19
C THR A 278 5.07 -44.84 -7.42
N ALA A 279 4.85 -43.59 -7.00
CA ALA A 279 3.63 -42.83 -7.28
C ALA A 279 3.42 -42.61 -8.80
N ALA A 280 2.18 -42.79 -9.24
CA ALA A 280 1.74 -42.59 -10.63
C ALA A 280 1.14 -41.19 -10.86
N SER A 281 0.87 -40.44 -9.78
CA SER A 281 0.21 -39.13 -9.83
C SER A 281 0.76 -38.14 -8.81
N LEU A 282 0.55 -36.84 -9.06
CA LEU A 282 1.00 -35.73 -8.21
C LEU A 282 0.34 -35.75 -6.82
N ALA A 283 -0.91 -36.21 -6.71
CA ALA A 283 -1.60 -36.40 -5.43
C ALA A 283 -0.99 -37.54 -4.60
N GLU A 284 -0.57 -38.64 -5.23
CA GLU A 284 0.19 -39.71 -4.56
C GLU A 284 1.60 -39.25 -4.18
N CYS A 285 2.27 -38.49 -5.06
CA CYS A 285 3.55 -37.84 -4.75
C CYS A 285 3.44 -36.97 -3.49
N ALA A 286 2.43 -36.11 -3.43
CA ALA A 286 2.14 -35.25 -2.28
C ALA A 286 1.90 -36.08 -1.00
N ALA A 287 1.12 -37.18 -1.07
CA ALA A 287 0.91 -38.08 0.05
C ALA A 287 2.21 -38.75 0.54
N LEU A 288 3.12 -39.12 -0.36
CA LEU A 288 4.46 -39.65 -0.02
C LEU A 288 5.34 -38.58 0.63
N VAL A 289 5.39 -37.36 0.09
CA VAL A 289 6.17 -36.24 0.67
C VAL A 289 5.68 -35.92 2.09
N LEU A 290 4.37 -35.80 2.28
CA LEU A 290 3.77 -35.57 3.60
C LEU A 290 4.07 -36.71 4.58
N SER A 291 4.21 -37.94 4.09
CA SER A 291 4.57 -39.13 4.88
C SER A 291 6.06 -39.25 5.21
N SER A 292 6.94 -38.44 4.61
CA SER A 292 8.36 -38.39 4.98
C SER A 292 8.55 -37.70 6.33
N SER A 293 9.14 -38.39 7.31
CA SER A 293 9.50 -37.77 8.59
C SER A 293 10.81 -36.98 8.53
N ASP A 294 11.77 -37.37 7.69
CA ASP A 294 13.02 -36.61 7.55
C ASP A 294 12.82 -35.33 6.72
N PRO A 295 13.25 -34.15 7.21
CA PRO A 295 13.07 -32.89 6.50
C PRO A 295 13.85 -32.75 5.17
N LEU A 296 15.06 -33.32 5.08
CA LEU A 296 15.87 -33.23 3.86
C LEU A 296 15.36 -34.21 2.80
N ALA A 297 14.98 -35.42 3.21
CA ALA A 297 14.26 -36.36 2.34
C ALA A 297 12.93 -35.76 1.87
N LYS A 298 12.18 -35.07 2.73
CA LYS A 298 10.95 -34.35 2.35
C LYS A 298 11.22 -33.29 1.29
N SER A 299 12.31 -32.54 1.42
CA SER A 299 12.76 -31.57 0.41
C SER A 299 13.09 -32.27 -0.93
N THR A 300 13.92 -33.31 -0.90
CA THR A 300 14.29 -34.08 -2.12
C THR A 300 13.09 -34.70 -2.82
N LEU A 301 12.13 -35.25 -2.07
CA LEU A 301 10.89 -35.82 -2.62
C LEU A 301 9.97 -34.74 -3.20
N SER A 302 9.94 -33.53 -2.61
CA SER A 302 9.19 -32.38 -3.15
C SER A 302 9.71 -32.00 -4.54
N HIS A 303 11.03 -31.86 -4.64
CA HIS A 303 11.68 -31.53 -5.91
C HIS A 303 11.50 -32.63 -6.96
N LEU A 304 11.68 -33.91 -6.58
CA LEU A 304 11.43 -35.04 -7.49
C LEU A 304 9.98 -35.07 -7.99
N ALA A 305 9.01 -34.83 -7.12
CA ALA A 305 7.59 -34.75 -7.50
C ALA A 305 7.31 -33.63 -8.51
N TYR A 306 7.79 -32.41 -8.26
CA TYR A 306 7.57 -31.29 -9.18
C TYR A 306 8.33 -31.46 -10.50
N THR A 307 9.57 -31.96 -10.47
CA THR A 307 10.35 -32.25 -11.68
C THR A 307 9.69 -33.32 -12.57
N ARG A 308 9.11 -34.39 -11.98
CA ARG A 308 8.32 -35.38 -12.74
C ARG A 308 7.06 -34.77 -13.38
N TRP A 309 6.41 -33.83 -12.69
CA TRP A 309 5.30 -33.06 -13.25
C TRP A 309 5.72 -32.15 -14.41
N CYS A 310 6.80 -31.37 -14.26
CA CYS A 310 7.35 -30.54 -15.35
C CYS A 310 7.72 -31.35 -16.60
N ARG A 311 8.26 -32.56 -16.41
CA ARG A 311 8.58 -33.52 -17.49
C ARG A 311 7.35 -34.22 -18.08
N ARG A 312 6.16 -34.01 -17.52
CA ARG A 312 4.88 -34.64 -17.89
C ARG A 312 4.87 -36.17 -17.73
N GLU A 313 5.64 -36.68 -16.78
CA GLU A 313 5.70 -38.11 -16.44
C GLU A 313 4.50 -38.58 -15.60
N ILE A 314 3.82 -37.63 -14.92
CA ILE A 314 2.70 -37.87 -14.02
C ILE A 314 1.55 -36.90 -14.31
N LEU A 315 0.32 -37.34 -14.02
CA LEU A 315 -0.89 -36.51 -14.01
C LEU A 315 -1.21 -36.07 -12.58
N VAL A 316 -2.15 -35.13 -12.38
CA VAL A 316 -2.54 -34.70 -11.02
C VAL A 316 -3.09 -35.86 -10.19
N GLY A 317 -4.02 -36.64 -10.77
CA GLY A 317 -4.68 -37.78 -10.12
C GLY A 317 -5.49 -37.38 -8.88
N THR A 318 -5.74 -38.36 -8.02
CA THR A 318 -6.46 -38.17 -6.75
C THR A 318 -5.91 -39.18 -5.73
N ALA A 319 -5.66 -38.74 -4.50
CA ALA A 319 -5.17 -39.60 -3.41
C ALA A 319 -5.72 -39.14 -2.06
N SER A 320 -5.66 -40.01 -1.05
CA SER A 320 -6.04 -39.63 0.32
C SER A 320 -4.87 -38.93 1.03
N PRO A 321 -5.06 -37.73 1.61
CA PRO A 321 -4.02 -37.10 2.42
C PRO A 321 -3.82 -37.86 3.74
N PRO A 322 -2.61 -37.89 4.32
CA PRO A 322 -2.45 -38.26 5.72
C PRO A 322 -3.18 -37.23 6.62
N HIS A 323 -3.62 -37.66 7.82
CA HIS A 323 -4.28 -36.76 8.77
C HIS A 323 -3.38 -35.55 9.14
N ARG A 324 -2.08 -35.79 9.28
CA ARG A 324 -1.06 -34.77 9.52
C ARG A 324 0.25 -35.21 8.86
N PRO A 325 1.16 -34.27 8.52
CA PRO A 325 2.45 -34.63 7.99
C PRO A 325 3.26 -35.41 9.03
N ALA A 326 4.04 -36.37 8.55
CA ALA A 326 5.12 -36.94 9.33
C ALA A 326 6.16 -35.86 9.66
N ARG A 327 6.71 -35.96 10.86
CA ARG A 327 7.73 -35.07 11.42
C ARG A 327 8.80 -35.91 12.14
N PRO A 328 10.04 -35.42 12.23
CA PRO A 328 11.12 -36.09 12.96
C PRO A 328 10.95 -35.92 14.48
N ASP A 329 11.72 -36.66 15.28
CA ASP A 329 11.72 -36.58 16.75
C ASP A 329 12.15 -35.20 17.30
N ARG A 330 12.79 -34.36 16.46
CA ARG A 330 13.25 -33.01 16.78
C ARG A 330 13.04 -32.05 15.61
N PRO A 331 12.52 -30.82 15.81
CA PRO A 331 12.31 -30.14 17.09
C PRO A 331 11.12 -30.70 17.88
N LEU A 332 11.21 -30.62 19.21
CA LEU A 332 10.06 -30.88 20.08
C LEU A 332 8.99 -29.82 19.78
N LEU A 333 7.78 -30.27 19.43
CA LEU A 333 6.66 -29.39 19.11
C LEU A 333 5.92 -28.98 20.38
N VAL A 334 5.99 -27.69 20.72
CA VAL A 334 5.45 -27.09 21.95
C VAL A 334 4.42 -25.98 21.65
N PRO A 335 3.58 -25.58 22.61
CA PRO A 335 2.75 -24.38 22.47
C PRO A 335 3.59 -23.11 22.21
N PRO A 336 3.09 -22.10 21.47
CA PRO A 336 3.85 -20.88 21.16
C PRO A 336 4.39 -20.09 22.35
N LYS A 337 3.87 -20.30 23.57
CA LYS A 337 4.36 -19.68 24.82
C LYS A 337 5.56 -20.42 25.45
N GLU A 338 5.85 -21.63 24.99
CA GLU A 338 6.89 -22.52 25.51
C GLU A 338 8.08 -22.66 24.54
N VAL A 339 7.99 -22.07 23.35
CA VAL A 339 9.16 -21.86 22.47
C VAL A 339 10.14 -20.93 23.21
N PRO A 340 11.41 -21.32 23.39
CA PRO A 340 12.36 -20.52 24.16
C PRO A 340 12.67 -19.20 23.45
N SER A 341 12.83 -18.12 24.22
CA SER A 341 13.45 -16.89 23.71
C SER A 341 14.89 -17.13 23.27
N HIS A 342 15.48 -16.29 22.41
CA HIS A 342 16.88 -16.49 21.99
C HIS A 342 17.84 -16.62 23.18
N LYS A 343 17.68 -15.78 24.22
CA LYS A 343 18.50 -15.79 25.45
C LYS A 343 18.42 -17.11 26.24
N SER A 344 17.33 -17.85 26.08
CA SER A 344 17.08 -19.13 26.76
C SER A 344 17.13 -20.35 25.81
N SER A 345 17.43 -20.14 24.52
CA SER A 345 17.45 -21.19 23.50
C SER A 345 18.78 -21.96 23.42
N GLY A 346 19.87 -21.39 23.93
CA GLY A 346 21.23 -21.89 23.72
C GLY A 346 21.83 -21.58 22.34
N LEU A 347 21.05 -21.05 21.41
CA LEU A 347 21.50 -20.66 20.07
C LEU A 347 21.96 -19.18 20.03
N PRO A 348 23.00 -18.83 19.25
CA PRO A 348 23.30 -17.44 18.92
C PRO A 348 22.18 -16.83 18.06
N LEU A 349 22.10 -15.49 18.04
CA LEU A 349 20.93 -14.77 17.53
C LEU A 349 20.60 -15.09 16.06
N ASN A 350 21.61 -15.25 15.20
CA ASN A 350 21.45 -15.63 13.80
C ASN A 350 20.97 -17.08 13.64
N ALA A 351 21.55 -18.06 14.36
CA ALA A 351 21.10 -19.45 14.31
C ALA A 351 19.69 -19.62 14.90
N TYR A 352 19.35 -18.88 15.97
CA TYR A 352 17.99 -18.81 16.51
C TYR A 352 16.97 -18.31 15.48
N MET A 353 17.31 -17.25 14.74
CA MET A 353 16.46 -16.73 13.66
C MET A 353 16.32 -17.73 12.52
N LEU A 354 17.43 -18.31 12.07
CA LEU A 354 17.47 -19.22 10.94
C LEU A 354 16.78 -20.57 11.23
N HIS A 355 16.84 -21.06 12.47
CA HIS A 355 16.09 -22.25 12.89
C HIS A 355 14.58 -21.97 12.94
N ASN A 356 14.16 -20.78 13.36
CA ASN A 356 12.74 -20.39 13.26
C ASN A 356 12.29 -20.30 11.80
N LEU A 357 13.11 -19.72 10.91
CA LEU A 357 12.83 -19.65 9.48
C LEU A 357 12.75 -21.05 8.86
N ALA A 358 13.77 -21.90 9.05
CA ALA A 358 13.75 -23.31 8.62
C ALA A 358 12.51 -24.09 9.14
N HIS A 359 11.95 -23.73 10.30
CA HIS A 359 10.69 -24.31 10.76
C HIS A 359 9.48 -23.78 9.98
N VAL A 360 9.47 -22.51 9.55
CA VAL A 360 8.45 -21.98 8.64
C VAL A 360 8.56 -22.68 7.29
N GLU A 361 9.73 -22.70 6.64
CA GLU A 361 9.93 -23.34 5.33
C GLU A 361 9.44 -24.80 5.31
N LEU A 362 9.83 -25.60 6.32
CA LEU A 362 9.40 -27.00 6.42
C LEU A 362 7.88 -27.15 6.64
N ASN A 363 7.24 -26.17 7.29
CA ASN A 363 5.78 -26.14 7.33
C ASN A 363 5.21 -25.73 5.97
N ALA A 364 5.76 -24.73 5.28
CA ALA A 364 5.27 -24.28 3.97
C ALA A 364 5.27 -25.42 2.92
N ILE A 365 6.31 -26.27 2.89
CA ILE A 365 6.32 -27.54 2.13
C ILE A 365 5.09 -28.41 2.45
N ASP A 366 4.82 -28.64 3.74
CA ASP A 366 3.67 -29.44 4.19
C ASP A 366 2.32 -28.79 3.83
N LEU A 367 2.21 -27.46 3.94
CA LEU A 367 0.99 -26.68 3.67
C LEU A 367 0.64 -26.71 2.17
N ALA A 368 1.65 -26.56 1.31
CA ALA A 368 1.51 -26.58 -0.14
C ALA A 368 1.17 -28.00 -0.64
N TRP A 369 1.90 -29.04 -0.20
CA TRP A 369 1.57 -30.41 -0.58
C TRP A 369 0.22 -30.90 -0.02
N ASP A 370 -0.15 -30.54 1.21
CA ASP A 370 -1.50 -30.86 1.72
C ASP A 370 -2.58 -30.23 0.86
N THR A 371 -2.37 -29.00 0.38
CA THR A 371 -3.29 -28.33 -0.55
C THR A 371 -3.40 -29.07 -1.88
N VAL A 372 -2.30 -29.65 -2.39
CA VAL A 372 -2.31 -30.50 -3.60
C VAL A 372 -3.11 -31.78 -3.39
N VAL A 373 -2.81 -32.59 -2.37
CA VAL A 373 -3.49 -33.89 -2.20
C VAL A 373 -4.93 -33.75 -1.68
N ARG A 374 -5.18 -32.88 -0.69
CA ARG A 374 -6.49 -32.79 -0.03
C ARG A 374 -7.60 -32.34 -0.97
N PHE A 375 -7.31 -31.36 -1.82
CA PHE A 375 -8.25 -30.85 -2.82
C PHE A 375 -8.13 -31.55 -4.18
N SER A 376 -7.34 -32.64 -4.32
CA SER A 376 -7.21 -33.43 -5.57
C SER A 376 -8.51 -34.08 -6.05
N HIS A 377 -9.55 -34.11 -5.20
CA HIS A 377 -10.90 -34.53 -5.55
C HIS A 377 -11.72 -33.42 -6.24
N LEU A 378 -11.32 -32.14 -6.09
CA LEU A 378 -11.92 -30.97 -6.77
C LEU A 378 -11.20 -30.64 -8.09
N ARG A 379 -10.57 -31.65 -8.71
CA ARG A 379 -9.69 -31.45 -9.87
C ARG A 379 -10.43 -30.86 -11.07
N ASP A 380 -11.67 -31.28 -11.31
CA ASP A 380 -12.45 -30.84 -12.46
C ASP A 380 -13.04 -29.43 -12.24
N GLU A 381 -13.27 -29.04 -10.98
CA GLU A 381 -13.63 -27.67 -10.60
C GLU A 381 -12.44 -26.71 -10.62
N LEU A 382 -11.25 -27.11 -10.17
CA LEU A 382 -10.10 -26.22 -10.02
C LEU A 382 -9.19 -26.19 -11.27
N GLY A 383 -9.05 -27.33 -11.95
CA GLY A 383 -8.16 -27.53 -13.10
C GLY A 383 -6.72 -27.87 -12.70
N ASP A 384 -5.99 -28.56 -13.58
CA ASP A 384 -4.63 -29.04 -13.32
C ASP A 384 -3.64 -27.94 -12.91
N GLU A 385 -3.86 -26.70 -13.38
CA GLU A 385 -3.02 -25.54 -13.08
C GLU A 385 -3.00 -25.18 -11.58
N PHE A 386 -4.08 -25.44 -10.83
CA PHE A 386 -4.11 -25.24 -9.37
C PHE A 386 -3.08 -26.13 -8.68
N PHE A 387 -3.03 -27.40 -9.06
CA PHE A 387 -2.14 -28.40 -8.47
C PHE A 387 -0.70 -28.22 -8.94
N ALA A 388 -0.50 -27.79 -10.19
CA ALA A 388 0.80 -27.39 -10.72
C ALA A 388 1.40 -26.20 -9.94
N ASP A 389 0.59 -25.16 -9.68
CA ASP A 389 1.00 -23.99 -8.92
C ASP A 389 1.37 -24.35 -7.47
N PHE A 390 0.54 -25.09 -6.74
CA PHE A 390 0.85 -25.46 -5.36
C PHE A 390 1.97 -26.50 -5.24
N ALA A 391 2.15 -27.39 -6.21
CA ALA A 391 3.33 -28.25 -6.29
C ALA A 391 4.61 -27.44 -6.58
N ARG A 392 4.52 -26.34 -7.34
CA ARG A 392 5.64 -25.43 -7.56
C ARG A 392 6.01 -24.66 -6.31
N VAL A 393 5.03 -24.09 -5.59
CA VAL A 393 5.27 -23.48 -4.26
C VAL A 393 6.00 -24.49 -3.38
N ALA A 394 5.50 -25.72 -3.25
CA ALA A 394 6.15 -26.74 -2.44
C ALA A 394 7.59 -27.10 -2.86
N ASP A 395 7.93 -26.96 -4.15
CA ASP A 395 9.30 -27.09 -4.65
C ASP A 395 10.18 -25.87 -4.30
N ASP A 396 9.63 -24.66 -4.40
CA ASP A 396 10.28 -23.42 -3.98
C ASP A 396 10.57 -23.43 -2.46
N GLU A 397 9.58 -23.77 -1.61
CA GLU A 397 9.78 -23.92 -0.14
C GLU A 397 10.79 -25.04 0.20
N SER A 398 10.87 -26.10 -0.61
CA SER A 398 11.85 -27.16 -0.39
C SER A 398 13.29 -26.66 -0.56
N ARG A 399 13.50 -25.73 -1.50
CA ARG A 399 14.78 -25.07 -1.73
C ARG A 399 15.08 -24.05 -0.62
N HIS A 400 14.09 -23.28 -0.18
CA HIS A 400 14.20 -22.37 0.97
C HIS A 400 14.64 -23.13 2.24
N PHE A 401 14.00 -24.27 2.54
CA PHE A 401 14.38 -25.13 3.66
C PHE A 401 15.81 -25.68 3.51
N ALA A 402 16.20 -26.13 2.30
CA ALA A 402 17.53 -26.67 2.05
C ALA A 402 18.63 -25.63 2.31
N TRP A 403 18.48 -24.38 1.83
CA TRP A 403 19.42 -23.29 2.10
C TRP A 403 19.51 -22.95 3.59
N CYS A 404 18.37 -22.87 4.28
CA CYS A 404 18.34 -22.62 5.73
C CYS A 404 19.01 -23.75 6.53
N SER A 405 18.74 -25.01 6.16
CA SER A 405 19.33 -26.20 6.79
C SER A 405 20.85 -26.26 6.55
N GLN A 406 21.31 -26.02 5.32
CA GLN A 406 22.74 -25.90 5.01
C GLN A 406 23.39 -24.82 5.89
N ARG A 407 22.81 -23.63 5.94
CA ARG A 407 23.41 -22.49 6.65
C ARG A 407 23.39 -22.66 8.18
N LEU A 408 22.43 -23.40 8.74
CA LEU A 408 22.49 -23.83 10.15
C LEU A 408 23.72 -24.72 10.40
N ASN A 409 23.94 -25.73 9.55
CA ASN A 409 25.09 -26.64 9.69
C ASN A 409 26.43 -25.89 9.56
N GLU A 410 26.53 -24.91 8.65
CA GLU A 410 27.70 -24.02 8.56
C GLU A 410 27.95 -23.18 9.82
N LEU A 411 26.90 -22.85 10.58
CA LEU A 411 26.99 -22.16 11.86
C LEU A 411 27.26 -23.10 13.05
N GLY A 412 27.33 -24.42 12.82
CA GLY A 412 27.55 -25.45 13.85
C GLY A 412 26.27 -25.97 14.53
N PHE A 413 25.09 -25.66 13.97
CA PHE A 413 23.78 -26.03 14.53
C PHE A 413 22.95 -26.83 13.53
N ARG A 414 21.84 -27.41 13.97
CA ARG A 414 20.90 -28.15 13.12
C ARG A 414 19.47 -27.70 13.36
N TYR A 415 18.65 -27.86 12.32
CA TYR A 415 17.20 -27.86 12.49
C TYR A 415 16.82 -28.97 13.48
N GLY A 416 16.11 -28.62 14.55
CA GLY A 416 15.76 -29.51 15.65
C GLY A 416 16.55 -29.32 16.95
N ASP A 417 17.59 -28.46 16.98
CA ASP A 417 18.37 -28.22 18.19
C ASP A 417 17.61 -27.39 19.26
N MET A 418 16.52 -26.70 18.91
CA MET A 418 15.59 -26.09 19.89
C MET A 418 14.11 -26.44 19.62
N PRO A 419 13.21 -26.39 20.65
CA PRO A 419 11.77 -26.56 20.46
C PRO A 419 11.14 -25.54 19.48
N ALA A 420 10.07 -25.93 18.82
CA ALA A 420 9.34 -25.11 17.84
C ALA A 420 7.81 -25.27 18.01
N HIS A 421 6.99 -24.44 17.36
CA HIS A 421 5.53 -24.49 17.51
C HIS A 421 4.78 -25.05 16.29
N ASN A 422 3.79 -25.90 16.53
CA ASN A 422 2.93 -26.43 15.45
C ASN A 422 1.78 -25.47 15.05
N PHE A 423 2.00 -24.14 15.10
CA PHE A 423 0.94 -23.15 14.85
C PHE A 423 0.43 -23.17 13.41
N LEU A 424 1.32 -23.15 12.43
CA LEU A 424 0.97 -23.11 11.00
C LEU A 424 0.11 -24.31 10.58
N TRP A 425 0.52 -25.52 10.96
CA TRP A 425 -0.28 -26.73 10.72
C TRP A 425 -1.66 -26.66 11.39
N ARG A 426 -1.77 -26.15 12.63
CA ARG A 426 -3.07 -26.04 13.32
C ARG A 426 -4.06 -25.10 12.63
N GLU A 427 -3.58 -24.07 11.92
CA GLU A 427 -4.47 -23.21 11.12
C GLU A 427 -4.84 -23.86 9.77
N CYS A 428 -3.92 -24.62 9.18
CA CYS A 428 -4.15 -25.45 7.99
C CYS A 428 -5.20 -26.56 8.23
N GLU A 429 -5.10 -27.22 9.39
CA GLU A 429 -5.96 -28.33 9.82
C GLU A 429 -7.42 -27.90 10.02
N LYS A 430 -7.67 -26.66 10.48
CA LYS A 430 -9.03 -26.10 10.49
C LYS A 430 -9.62 -25.99 9.08
N SER A 431 -8.81 -25.55 8.11
CA SER A 431 -9.20 -25.28 6.72
C SER A 431 -9.14 -26.52 5.82
N SER A 432 -9.18 -27.72 6.39
CA SER A 432 -9.01 -28.97 5.63
C SER A 432 -10.16 -29.22 4.64
N GLU A 433 -11.39 -28.89 5.01
CA GLU A 433 -12.59 -29.22 4.21
C GLU A 433 -13.09 -28.07 3.31
N ASP A 434 -12.38 -26.93 3.28
CA ASP A 434 -12.78 -25.73 2.52
C ASP A 434 -11.58 -25.10 1.79
N VAL A 435 -11.58 -25.19 0.46
CA VAL A 435 -10.52 -24.63 -0.39
C VAL A 435 -10.50 -23.09 -0.38
N ALA A 436 -11.64 -22.42 -0.17
CA ALA A 436 -11.69 -20.97 -0.03
C ALA A 436 -11.08 -20.55 1.32
N ALA A 437 -11.38 -21.28 2.39
CA ALA A 437 -10.72 -21.11 3.69
C ALA A 437 -9.22 -21.36 3.60
N ARG A 438 -8.78 -22.45 2.94
CA ARG A 438 -7.35 -22.76 2.76
C ARG A 438 -6.60 -21.60 2.12
N LEU A 439 -7.12 -21.09 1.00
CA LEU A 439 -6.52 -19.98 0.25
C LEU A 439 -6.52 -18.67 1.04
N ALA A 440 -7.57 -18.40 1.82
CA ALA A 440 -7.66 -17.23 2.69
C ALA A 440 -6.70 -17.31 3.89
N VAL A 441 -6.57 -18.46 4.54
CA VAL A 441 -5.83 -18.61 5.80
C VAL A 441 -4.34 -18.84 5.57
N ILE A 442 -3.94 -19.59 4.54
CA ILE A 442 -2.55 -19.97 4.30
C ILE A 442 -1.84 -18.92 3.40
N PRO A 443 -1.95 -18.90 2.05
CA PRO A 443 -1.25 -17.89 1.24
C PRO A 443 -1.50 -16.43 1.64
N LEU A 444 -2.76 -16.08 1.94
CA LEU A 444 -3.18 -14.69 2.11
C LEU A 444 -3.00 -14.14 3.54
N VAL A 445 -2.71 -15.00 4.52
CA VAL A 445 -2.44 -14.58 5.92
C VAL A 445 -1.16 -15.17 6.51
N GLN A 446 -0.79 -16.43 6.26
CA GLN A 446 0.52 -16.95 6.72
C GLN A 446 1.65 -16.51 5.79
N GLU A 447 1.64 -16.88 4.52
CA GLU A 447 2.80 -16.62 3.64
C GLU A 447 2.94 -15.12 3.33
N ALA A 448 1.81 -14.40 3.32
CA ALA A 448 1.81 -12.93 3.29
C ALA A 448 2.50 -12.25 4.51
N ARG A 449 2.81 -12.98 5.59
CA ARG A 449 3.71 -12.51 6.69
C ARG A 449 5.19 -12.64 6.32
N GLY A 450 5.56 -13.52 5.39
CA GLY A 450 6.88 -13.57 4.77
C GLY A 450 7.23 -12.23 4.13
N LEU A 451 6.34 -11.70 3.28
CA LEU A 451 6.45 -10.35 2.70
C LEU A 451 6.59 -9.24 3.75
N ASP A 452 5.90 -9.38 4.89
CA ASP A 452 5.97 -8.41 5.99
C ASP A 452 7.30 -8.48 6.74
N ALA A 453 7.79 -9.69 7.06
CA ALA A 453 8.85 -9.94 8.02
C ALA A 453 10.22 -10.24 7.41
N GLY A 454 10.29 -10.92 6.26
CA GLY A 454 11.52 -11.36 5.60
C GLY A 454 12.53 -10.23 5.36
N PRO A 455 12.14 -9.10 4.73
CA PRO A 455 13.06 -7.97 4.52
C PRO A 455 13.60 -7.37 5.83
N ARG A 456 12.78 -7.34 6.89
CA ARG A 456 13.20 -6.89 8.23
C ARG A 456 14.15 -7.88 8.90
N LEU A 457 13.98 -9.17 8.65
CA LEU A 457 14.85 -10.23 9.16
C LEU A 457 16.22 -10.21 8.47
N ALA A 458 16.25 -10.05 7.14
CA ALA A 458 17.48 -9.85 6.37
C ALA A 458 18.25 -8.62 6.87
N GLN A 459 17.63 -7.44 6.94
CA GLN A 459 18.29 -6.23 7.44
C GLN A 459 18.82 -6.38 8.87
N LYS A 460 18.16 -7.17 9.72
CA LYS A 460 18.63 -7.47 11.08
C LYS A 460 19.85 -8.40 11.11
N LEU A 461 20.01 -9.27 10.11
CA LEU A 461 21.19 -10.12 9.94
C LEU A 461 22.38 -9.32 9.38
N VAL A 462 22.14 -8.33 8.49
CA VAL A 462 23.17 -7.34 8.10
C VAL A 462 23.69 -6.60 9.33
N GLY A 463 22.81 -6.08 10.19
CA GLY A 463 23.19 -5.43 11.45
C GLY A 463 23.85 -6.35 12.49
N PHE A 464 23.85 -7.66 12.26
CA PHE A 464 24.59 -8.66 13.06
C PHE A 464 25.91 -9.10 12.39
N GLY A 465 26.24 -8.55 11.22
CA GLY A 465 27.42 -8.92 10.42
C GLY A 465 27.30 -10.25 9.66
N ASP A 466 26.17 -10.96 9.75
CA ASP A 466 25.97 -12.24 9.07
C ASP A 466 25.35 -12.04 7.67
N HIS A 467 26.13 -11.41 6.80
CA HIS A 467 25.73 -11.14 5.41
C HIS A 467 25.33 -12.42 4.66
N ARG A 468 26.01 -13.54 4.90
CA ARG A 468 25.69 -14.82 4.23
C ARG A 468 24.29 -15.32 4.59
N THR A 469 23.92 -15.29 5.87
CA THR A 469 22.54 -15.61 6.27
C THR A 469 21.57 -14.53 5.81
N SER A 470 21.95 -13.25 5.81
CA SER A 470 21.11 -12.17 5.28
C SER A 470 20.76 -12.34 3.80
N HIS A 471 21.70 -12.78 2.95
CA HIS A 471 21.43 -12.98 1.53
C HIS A 471 20.48 -14.16 1.29
N ILE A 472 20.58 -15.23 2.07
CA ILE A 472 19.62 -16.35 2.05
C ILE A 472 18.21 -15.84 2.40
N VAL A 473 18.06 -15.12 3.52
CA VAL A 473 16.75 -14.59 3.96
C VAL A 473 16.19 -13.57 2.96
N ALA A 474 17.04 -12.73 2.38
CA ALA A 474 16.63 -11.77 1.34
C ALA A 474 16.14 -12.47 0.06
N LYS A 475 16.76 -13.59 -0.32
CA LYS A 475 16.36 -14.36 -1.51
C LYS A 475 15.04 -15.12 -1.30
N ILE A 476 14.87 -15.75 -0.14
CA ILE A 476 13.56 -16.34 0.25
C ILE A 476 12.47 -15.25 0.19
N ALA A 477 12.71 -14.09 0.82
CA ALA A 477 11.75 -12.99 0.85
C ALA A 477 11.47 -12.31 -0.53
N GLU A 478 12.29 -12.55 -1.55
CA GLU A 478 12.03 -12.18 -2.94
C GLU A 478 11.06 -13.18 -3.61
N GLU A 479 11.25 -14.48 -3.37
CA GLU A 479 10.51 -15.57 -4.01
C GLU A 479 9.10 -15.74 -3.42
N GLU A 480 8.91 -15.43 -2.13
CA GLU A 480 7.60 -15.32 -1.42
C GLU A 480 6.52 -14.53 -2.18
N LEU A 481 6.92 -13.54 -2.99
CA LEU A 481 5.97 -12.69 -3.72
C LEU A 481 5.13 -13.50 -4.70
N ALA A 482 5.72 -14.52 -5.33
CA ALA A 482 5.02 -15.42 -6.22
C ALA A 482 3.99 -16.28 -5.45
N HIS A 483 4.36 -16.81 -4.29
CA HIS A 483 3.50 -17.71 -3.48
C HIS A 483 2.21 -17.01 -3.06
N VAL A 484 2.34 -15.76 -2.59
CA VAL A 484 1.21 -14.91 -2.19
C VAL A 484 0.35 -14.49 -3.38
N ALA A 485 0.97 -14.15 -4.52
CA ALA A 485 0.25 -13.76 -5.74
C ALA A 485 -0.54 -14.93 -6.36
N VAL A 486 0.02 -16.13 -6.35
CA VAL A 486 -0.62 -17.40 -6.76
C VAL A 486 -1.81 -17.72 -5.87
N GLY A 487 -1.63 -17.62 -4.55
CA GLY A 487 -2.73 -17.78 -3.59
C GLY A 487 -3.87 -16.81 -3.81
N LEU A 488 -3.56 -15.53 -4.10
CA LEU A 488 -4.56 -14.53 -4.45
C LEU A 488 -5.28 -14.86 -5.77
N TYR A 489 -4.53 -15.27 -6.81
CA TYR A 489 -5.11 -15.67 -8.09
C TYR A 489 -6.16 -16.77 -7.90
N TRP A 490 -5.81 -17.85 -7.18
CA TRP A 490 -6.74 -18.96 -6.94
C TRP A 490 -7.89 -18.58 -6.02
N PHE A 491 -7.65 -17.76 -4.99
CA PHE A 491 -8.73 -17.24 -4.15
C PHE A 491 -9.76 -16.46 -4.99
N LEU A 492 -9.31 -15.64 -5.93
CA LEU A 492 -10.18 -14.90 -6.85
C LEU A 492 -10.93 -15.83 -7.83
N GLN A 493 -10.30 -16.91 -8.35
CA GLN A 493 -10.99 -17.88 -9.20
C GLN A 493 -12.05 -18.69 -8.41
N VAL A 494 -11.74 -19.11 -7.19
CA VAL A 494 -12.68 -19.83 -6.31
C VAL A 494 -13.86 -18.93 -5.95
N CYS A 495 -13.62 -17.70 -5.49
CA CYS A 495 -14.68 -16.72 -5.22
C CYS A 495 -15.60 -16.51 -6.43
N LYS A 496 -15.01 -16.38 -7.63
CA LYS A 496 -15.73 -16.25 -8.91
C LYS A 496 -16.56 -17.49 -9.25
N LYS A 497 -16.05 -18.70 -9.04
CA LYS A 497 -16.79 -19.97 -9.23
C LYS A 497 -17.95 -20.10 -8.25
N MET A 498 -17.77 -19.64 -7.01
CA MET A 498 -18.81 -19.59 -5.96
C MET A 498 -19.82 -18.43 -6.14
N GLY A 499 -19.60 -17.50 -7.06
CA GLY A 499 -20.42 -16.28 -7.20
C GLY A 499 -20.30 -15.30 -6.02
N ARG A 500 -19.23 -15.39 -5.20
CA ARG A 500 -19.03 -14.60 -3.98
C ARG A 500 -18.08 -13.43 -4.20
N ILE A 501 -18.34 -12.32 -3.51
CA ILE A 501 -17.48 -11.11 -3.54
C ILE A 501 -16.20 -11.38 -2.72
N PRO A 502 -14.98 -11.35 -3.30
CA PRO A 502 -13.76 -11.80 -2.63
C PRO A 502 -13.48 -11.12 -1.29
N ARG A 503 -13.66 -9.79 -1.21
CA ARG A 503 -13.44 -9.02 0.03
C ARG A 503 -14.40 -9.43 1.17
N ALA A 504 -15.65 -9.77 0.82
CA ALA A 504 -16.65 -10.17 1.80
C ALA A 504 -16.31 -11.57 2.33
N ILE A 505 -16.20 -12.56 1.44
CA ILE A 505 -15.92 -13.94 1.85
C ILE A 505 -14.55 -14.08 2.54
N PHE A 506 -13.51 -13.33 2.14
CA PHE A 506 -12.25 -13.31 2.89
C PHE A 506 -12.44 -12.87 4.35
N LYS A 507 -13.21 -11.80 4.58
CA LYS A 507 -13.51 -11.30 5.92
C LYS A 507 -14.36 -12.30 6.72
N ASP A 508 -15.36 -12.91 6.07
CA ASP A 508 -16.23 -13.92 6.67
C ASP A 508 -15.39 -15.12 7.13
N LEU A 509 -14.54 -15.66 6.24
CA LEU A 509 -13.62 -16.76 6.53
C LEU A 509 -12.63 -16.44 7.65
N LEU A 510 -11.99 -15.26 7.64
CA LEU A 510 -11.07 -14.90 8.74
C LEU A 510 -11.79 -14.81 10.09
N ALA A 511 -13.06 -14.40 10.12
CA ALA A 511 -13.87 -14.39 11.34
C ALA A 511 -14.31 -15.80 11.78
N GLU A 512 -14.74 -16.64 10.85
CA GLU A 512 -15.21 -18.02 11.07
C GLU A 512 -14.09 -18.93 11.59
N TYR A 513 -12.93 -18.91 10.94
CA TYR A 513 -11.78 -19.74 11.31
C TYR A 513 -10.95 -19.14 12.47
N GLY A 514 -11.32 -17.96 12.96
CA GLY A 514 -10.68 -17.28 14.10
C GLY A 514 -9.28 -16.74 13.80
N VAL A 515 -9.03 -16.31 12.56
CA VAL A 515 -7.72 -15.96 12.03
C VAL A 515 -7.51 -14.44 12.07
N GLU A 516 -6.58 -13.98 12.90
CA GLU A 516 -6.35 -12.55 13.10
C GLU A 516 -5.27 -11.99 12.17
N LEU A 517 -5.66 -11.02 11.33
CA LEU A 517 -4.76 -10.28 10.45
C LEU A 517 -4.19 -9.05 11.20
N LYS A 518 -2.94 -9.19 11.68
CA LYS A 518 -2.18 -8.17 12.42
C LYS A 518 -0.94 -7.72 11.64
N GLY A 519 -0.66 -6.42 11.65
CA GLY A 519 0.56 -5.82 11.09
C GLY A 519 1.73 -5.80 12.08
N PRO A 520 2.83 -5.08 11.79
CA PRO A 520 2.99 -4.11 10.69
C PRO A 520 3.20 -4.77 9.33
N PHE A 521 2.37 -4.37 8.36
CA PHE A 521 2.33 -4.90 7.00
C PHE A 521 3.37 -4.23 6.08
N ASN A 522 4.03 -5.01 5.22
CA ASN A 522 4.77 -4.49 4.07
C ASN A 522 3.78 -4.12 2.96
N TYR A 523 3.31 -2.87 3.01
CA TYR A 523 2.34 -2.37 2.06
C TYR A 523 2.85 -2.30 0.62
N ALA A 524 4.16 -2.25 0.36
CA ALA A 524 4.67 -2.29 -1.02
C ALA A 524 4.52 -3.70 -1.61
N ALA A 525 5.17 -4.70 -1.00
CA ALA A 525 5.16 -6.07 -1.50
C ALA A 525 3.74 -6.69 -1.56
N ARG A 526 2.85 -6.33 -0.61
CA ARG A 526 1.45 -6.80 -0.65
C ARG A 526 0.65 -6.22 -1.82
N ASP A 527 0.90 -4.98 -2.26
CA ASP A 527 0.27 -4.43 -3.47
C ASP A 527 0.88 -5.04 -4.75
N GLU A 528 2.18 -5.35 -4.75
CA GLU A 528 2.88 -5.97 -5.88
C GLU A 528 2.45 -7.43 -6.09
N ALA A 529 2.24 -8.19 -5.02
CA ALA A 529 1.54 -9.48 -5.03
C ALA A 529 0.03 -9.35 -5.35
N GLY A 530 -0.48 -8.13 -5.52
CA GLY A 530 -1.83 -7.82 -5.96
C GLY A 530 -2.90 -7.74 -4.87
N ILE A 531 -2.57 -7.94 -3.59
CA ILE A 531 -3.55 -7.95 -2.49
C ILE A 531 -4.20 -6.57 -2.35
N PRO A 532 -5.51 -6.41 -2.58
CA PRO A 532 -6.14 -5.10 -2.51
C PRO A 532 -6.07 -4.53 -1.08
N ARG A 533 -5.61 -3.27 -0.93
CA ARG A 533 -5.57 -2.52 0.35
C ARG A 533 -6.80 -2.73 1.25
N MET A 534 -7.99 -2.78 0.63
CA MET A 534 -9.30 -2.95 1.28
C MET A 534 -9.54 -4.33 1.93
N MET A 535 -8.75 -5.33 1.55
CA MET A 535 -8.74 -6.71 2.07
C MET A 535 -7.82 -6.85 3.28
N VAL A 536 -6.78 -6.02 3.38
CA VAL A 536 -5.93 -5.92 4.58
C VAL A 536 -6.63 -5.10 5.68
N HIS A 537 -7.37 -4.05 5.31
CA HIS A 537 -8.04 -3.13 6.24
C HIS A 537 -9.42 -3.63 6.73
N LEU A 538 -9.50 -4.85 7.24
CA LEU A 538 -10.77 -5.45 7.70
C LEU A 538 -11.40 -4.76 8.93
N ASN A 539 -10.57 -4.14 9.77
CA ASN A 539 -10.97 -3.62 11.10
C ASN A 539 -11.15 -2.09 11.20
N ARG A 540 -11.10 -1.33 10.08
CA ARG A 540 -11.62 0.05 10.07
C ARG A 540 -13.16 0.03 10.15
N ARG A 541 -13.69 -0.15 11.36
CA ARG A 541 -15.12 -0.04 11.65
C ARG A 541 -15.60 1.38 11.38
N GLN A 542 -16.34 1.59 10.29
CA GLN A 542 -17.46 2.54 10.35
C GLN A 542 -18.40 2.02 11.45
N ARG A 543 -18.56 2.81 12.51
CA ARG A 543 -19.26 2.39 13.73
C ARG A 543 -20.77 2.62 13.58
N VAL A 544 -21.39 1.86 12.68
CA VAL A 544 -22.85 1.88 12.47
C VAL A 544 -23.50 0.93 13.47
N ASN A 545 -24.06 1.48 14.55
CA ASN A 545 -24.79 0.72 15.56
C ASN A 545 -26.19 0.37 15.05
N PHE A 546 -26.35 -0.74 14.33
CA PHE A 546 -27.67 -1.34 14.15
C PHE A 546 -28.07 -2.11 15.41
N GLN A 547 -28.98 -1.53 16.20
CA GLN A 547 -29.78 -2.31 17.13
C GLN A 547 -30.77 -3.19 16.34
N ARG A 548 -31.01 -4.42 16.83
CA ARG A 548 -31.87 -5.41 16.16
C ARG A 548 -33.36 -5.05 16.29
N GLN A 549 -34.05 -4.97 15.15
CA GLN A 549 -35.42 -5.44 14.87
C GLN A 549 -35.65 -5.14 13.37
N ASP A 550 -35.79 -6.09 12.46
CA ASP A 550 -36.85 -7.12 12.37
C ASP A 550 -36.44 -8.28 11.40
N ASN A 551 -37.28 -9.30 11.21
CA ASN A 551 -37.06 -10.45 10.33
C ASN A 551 -37.58 -10.23 8.89
N SER A 552 -36.70 -9.89 7.94
CA SER A 552 -36.91 -10.22 6.52
C SER A 552 -35.59 -10.28 5.75
N THR A 553 -35.53 -11.11 4.71
CA THR A 553 -34.30 -11.47 3.97
C THR A 553 -34.12 -10.63 2.70
N GLU A 554 -33.21 -9.66 2.74
CA GLU A 554 -32.37 -9.20 1.62
C GLU A 554 -31.31 -8.24 2.20
N PRO A 555 -29.99 -8.39 1.91
CA PRO A 555 -28.99 -7.46 2.39
C PRO A 555 -29.08 -6.12 1.64
N LEU A 556 -29.55 -5.07 2.32
CA LEU A 556 -29.67 -3.71 1.78
C LEU A 556 -28.32 -3.13 1.33
N VAL A 557 -27.97 -3.36 0.07
CA VAL A 557 -26.90 -2.66 -0.63
C VAL A 557 -27.30 -1.18 -0.75
N LEU A 558 -26.55 -0.30 -0.10
CA LEU A 558 -26.68 1.16 -0.25
C LEU A 558 -26.33 1.56 -1.69
N ARG A 559 -27.33 1.56 -2.57
CA ARG A 559 -27.21 2.09 -3.93
C ARG A 559 -27.36 3.61 -3.91
N TYR A 560 -26.30 4.29 -4.31
CA TYR A 560 -26.35 5.72 -4.61
C TYR A 560 -26.96 5.89 -6.01
N ASN A 561 -28.04 6.66 -6.12
CA ASN A 561 -28.73 6.86 -7.41
C ASN A 561 -28.07 7.94 -8.27
N ALA A 562 -27.39 8.90 -7.64
CA ALA A 562 -26.66 9.97 -8.30
C ALA A 562 -25.49 10.46 -7.44
N LEU A 563 -24.50 11.11 -8.08
CA LEU A 563 -23.34 11.73 -7.44
C LEU A 563 -23.11 13.13 -8.01
N PHE A 564 -23.05 14.14 -7.14
CA PHE A 564 -22.80 15.53 -7.54
C PHE A 564 -21.52 16.04 -6.91
N ASN A 565 -20.57 16.51 -7.73
CA ASN A 565 -19.24 16.94 -7.29
C ASN A 565 -19.08 18.46 -7.40
N PHE A 566 -18.38 19.07 -6.43
CA PHE A 566 -18.09 20.50 -6.35
C PHE A 566 -16.63 20.64 -5.91
N GLY A 567 -15.89 21.64 -6.40
CA GLY A 567 -14.47 21.78 -6.10
C GLY A 567 -13.66 22.51 -7.17
N ASP A 568 -12.38 22.18 -7.26
CA ASP A 568 -11.38 22.88 -8.06
C ASP A 568 -10.71 21.97 -9.12
N SER A 569 -9.55 22.43 -9.61
CA SER A 569 -8.58 21.79 -10.48
C SER A 569 -8.39 20.27 -10.26
N LEU A 570 -8.44 19.79 -9.01
CA LEU A 570 -8.20 18.38 -8.66
C LEU A 570 -9.38 17.45 -8.98
N SER A 571 -10.57 18.00 -9.27
CA SER A 571 -11.77 17.23 -9.56
C SER A 571 -12.54 17.69 -10.81
N ASP A 572 -12.07 18.72 -11.53
CA ASP A 572 -12.68 19.20 -12.77
C ASP A 572 -12.62 18.13 -13.89
N THR A 573 -13.77 17.56 -14.24
CA THR A 573 -13.91 16.53 -15.29
C THR A 573 -14.01 17.08 -16.72
N GLY A 574 -13.77 18.38 -16.94
CA GLY A 574 -13.74 19.03 -18.26
C GLY A 574 -14.67 20.23 -18.40
N ASN A 575 -15.04 20.90 -17.30
CA ASN A 575 -15.88 22.10 -17.28
C ASN A 575 -15.19 23.31 -17.92
N VAL A 576 -13.85 23.42 -17.79
CA VAL A 576 -13.03 24.37 -18.54
C VAL A 576 -12.13 23.63 -19.53
N VAL A 577 -12.40 23.77 -20.83
CA VAL A 577 -11.55 23.18 -21.88
C VAL A 577 -10.30 24.04 -22.08
N ILE A 578 -9.19 23.64 -21.47
CA ILE A 578 -7.88 24.24 -21.71
C ILE A 578 -7.28 23.63 -22.98
N ALA A 579 -7.05 24.46 -24.00
CA ALA A 579 -6.34 24.04 -25.20
C ALA A 579 -4.82 24.00 -24.94
N GLY A 580 -4.23 22.80 -24.85
CA GLY A 580 -2.77 22.61 -24.80
C GLY A 580 -2.29 21.36 -24.06
N LEU A 581 -3.08 20.87 -23.10
CA LEU A 581 -2.87 19.63 -22.32
C LEU A 581 -4.26 18.96 -22.11
N PRO A 582 -4.36 17.64 -21.86
CA PRO A 582 -3.31 16.67 -21.54
C PRO A 582 -2.92 15.78 -22.74
N TYR A 583 -1.95 14.88 -22.51
CA TYR A 583 -1.27 14.10 -23.55
C TYR A 583 -2.06 12.87 -24.06
N GLY A 584 -1.91 12.60 -25.37
CA GLY A 584 -1.87 11.24 -25.93
C GLY A 584 -3.16 10.40 -25.83
N MET A 585 -2.98 9.08 -25.81
CA MET A 585 -4.06 8.13 -25.54
C MET A 585 -4.36 8.10 -24.05
N THR A 586 -5.38 8.85 -23.64
CA THR A 586 -5.92 8.84 -22.28
C THR A 586 -6.61 7.50 -21.96
N TYR A 587 -7.00 7.30 -20.70
CA TYR A 587 -7.88 6.18 -20.29
C TYR A 587 -9.14 6.03 -21.16
N PHE A 588 -9.67 7.14 -21.70
CA PHE A 588 -10.87 7.15 -22.53
C PHE A 588 -10.59 6.99 -24.04
N GLY A 589 -9.32 6.91 -24.46
CA GLY A 589 -8.93 6.80 -25.88
C GLY A 589 -9.12 8.07 -26.72
N HIS A 590 -9.59 9.17 -26.11
CA HIS A 590 -9.78 10.47 -26.75
C HIS A 590 -9.28 11.62 -25.84
N HIS A 591 -9.23 12.83 -26.38
CA HIS A 591 -8.94 14.03 -25.60
C HIS A 591 -10.07 14.27 -24.58
N THR A 592 -9.73 14.47 -23.32
CA THR A 592 -10.70 14.52 -22.21
C THR A 592 -11.12 15.93 -21.81
N GLY A 593 -10.34 16.96 -22.19
CA GLY A 593 -10.52 18.34 -21.69
C GLY A 593 -10.20 18.51 -20.19
N ARG A 594 -9.62 17.48 -19.55
CA ARG A 594 -9.27 17.45 -18.12
C ARG A 594 -7.82 17.86 -17.90
N CYS A 595 -7.45 18.18 -16.66
CA CYS A 595 -6.07 18.49 -16.28
C CYS A 595 -5.19 17.25 -15.97
N SER A 596 -5.65 16.03 -16.27
CA SER A 596 -4.95 14.78 -15.99
C SER A 596 -4.86 13.85 -17.21
N ASP A 597 -3.99 12.85 -17.13
CA ASP A 597 -3.73 11.80 -18.14
C ASP A 597 -4.94 10.93 -18.51
N GLY A 598 -6.03 11.00 -17.74
CA GLY A 598 -7.30 10.39 -18.10
C GLY A 598 -8.25 10.16 -16.94
N ARG A 599 -7.79 10.05 -15.70
CA ARG A 599 -8.66 9.86 -14.52
C ARG A 599 -8.36 10.86 -13.40
N LEU A 600 -9.34 11.01 -12.52
CA LEU A 600 -9.37 11.89 -11.36
C LEU A 600 -9.94 11.12 -10.16
N VAL A 601 -9.73 11.62 -8.95
CA VAL A 601 -10.26 11.00 -7.70
C VAL A 601 -11.77 10.73 -7.80
N ILE A 602 -12.51 11.63 -8.44
CA ILE A 602 -13.96 11.52 -8.60
C ILE A 602 -14.42 10.37 -9.53
N ASP A 603 -13.60 9.97 -10.52
CA ASP A 603 -13.93 8.80 -11.35
C ASP A 603 -13.86 7.50 -10.53
N PHE A 604 -12.83 7.35 -9.69
CA PHE A 604 -12.68 6.20 -8.80
C PHE A 604 -13.77 6.14 -7.72
N ILE A 605 -14.28 7.29 -7.27
CA ILE A 605 -15.44 7.36 -6.37
C ILE A 605 -16.70 6.88 -7.12
N ALA A 606 -16.94 7.34 -8.35
CA ALA A 606 -18.08 6.92 -9.16
C ALA A 606 -18.04 5.41 -9.47
N GLU A 607 -16.89 4.90 -9.93
CA GLU A 607 -16.64 3.47 -10.17
C GLU A 607 -16.89 2.65 -8.88
N GLY A 608 -16.36 3.12 -7.75
CA GLY A 608 -16.49 2.46 -6.44
C GLY A 608 -17.92 2.40 -5.86
N ILE A 609 -18.83 3.26 -6.31
CA ILE A 609 -20.26 3.24 -5.93
C ILE A 609 -21.19 2.75 -7.06
N GLY A 610 -20.63 2.30 -8.19
CA GLY A 610 -21.39 1.74 -9.32
C GLY A 610 -22.12 2.77 -10.18
N LEU A 611 -21.68 4.03 -10.18
CA LEU A 611 -22.20 5.10 -11.03
C LEU A 611 -21.27 5.38 -12.23
N PRO A 612 -21.81 5.92 -13.34
CA PRO A 612 -20.97 6.36 -14.46
C PRO A 612 -20.04 7.51 -14.03
N HIS A 613 -18.89 7.63 -14.70
CA HIS A 613 -17.99 8.77 -14.52
C HIS A 613 -18.73 10.09 -14.78
N LEU A 614 -18.53 11.08 -13.91
CA LEU A 614 -19.29 12.33 -13.98
C LEU A 614 -18.93 13.14 -15.24
N LEU A 615 -19.98 13.59 -15.92
CA LEU A 615 -19.88 14.57 -16.99
C LEU A 615 -19.75 15.98 -16.41
N PRO A 616 -18.96 16.88 -17.03
CA PRO A 616 -18.97 18.29 -16.68
C PRO A 616 -20.39 18.89 -16.89
N ASN A 617 -20.82 19.80 -16.03
CA ASN A 617 -22.12 20.46 -16.14
C ASN A 617 -22.29 21.30 -17.42
N THR A 618 -21.19 21.62 -18.10
CA THR A 618 -21.17 22.29 -19.41
C THR A 618 -21.41 21.33 -20.59
N ALA A 619 -21.54 20.01 -20.35
CA ALA A 619 -21.73 19.01 -21.39
C ALA A 619 -23.05 19.19 -22.16
N LYS A 620 -22.96 19.42 -23.47
CA LYS A 620 -24.12 19.53 -24.36
C LYS A 620 -24.74 18.17 -24.63
N ASN A 621 -26.07 18.12 -24.67
CA ASN A 621 -26.88 16.92 -24.94
C ASN A 621 -26.63 15.75 -23.95
N ALA A 622 -26.14 16.04 -22.75
CA ALA A 622 -25.94 15.08 -21.67
C ALA A 622 -27.23 14.88 -20.83
N SER A 623 -27.34 13.72 -20.18
CA SER A 623 -28.30 13.49 -19.10
C SER A 623 -27.56 13.45 -17.76
N PHE A 624 -28.13 14.11 -16.75
CA PHE A 624 -27.51 14.29 -15.44
C PHE A 624 -28.27 13.56 -14.30
N HIS A 625 -29.23 12.68 -14.64
CA HIS A 625 -30.01 11.91 -13.65
C HIS A 625 -29.16 11.07 -12.69
N GLN A 626 -27.99 10.59 -13.15
CA GLN A 626 -27.05 9.79 -12.36
C GLN A 626 -25.89 10.60 -11.75
N GLY A 627 -25.90 11.93 -11.91
CA GLY A 627 -24.85 12.81 -11.42
C GLY A 627 -24.37 13.85 -12.42
N ALA A 628 -23.65 14.84 -11.90
CA ALA A 628 -23.01 15.90 -12.68
C ALA A 628 -21.84 16.50 -11.89
N ASN A 629 -20.82 17.01 -12.59
CA ASN A 629 -19.69 17.67 -11.96
C ASN A 629 -19.75 19.20 -12.13
N PHE A 630 -19.65 19.90 -11.01
CA PHE A 630 -19.66 21.36 -10.92
C PHE A 630 -18.30 21.96 -10.57
N ALA A 631 -17.25 21.15 -10.36
CA ALA A 631 -15.89 21.63 -10.13
C ALA A 631 -15.27 22.27 -11.38
N PHE A 632 -14.56 23.38 -11.21
CA PHE A 632 -13.88 24.12 -12.29
C PHE A 632 -12.41 24.35 -11.90
N ILE A 633 -11.48 24.26 -12.86
CA ILE A 633 -10.07 24.64 -12.62
C ILE A 633 -9.95 26.06 -12.05
N ALA A 634 -9.04 26.26 -11.09
CA ALA A 634 -8.77 27.52 -10.39
C ALA A 634 -10.00 28.15 -9.69
N ALA A 635 -11.07 27.37 -9.45
CA ALA A 635 -12.27 27.81 -8.75
C ALA A 635 -11.96 28.30 -7.32
N PRO A 636 -12.27 29.57 -6.97
CA PRO A 636 -12.08 30.06 -5.61
C PRO A 636 -13.21 29.59 -4.67
N ALA A 637 -12.89 29.41 -3.39
CA ALA A 637 -13.90 29.20 -2.35
C ALA A 637 -14.87 30.40 -2.19
N LEU A 638 -14.43 31.62 -2.55
CA LEU A 638 -15.17 32.88 -2.38
C LEU A 638 -15.54 33.51 -3.74
N PRO A 639 -16.61 34.32 -3.82
CA PRO A 639 -17.00 35.03 -5.06
C PRO A 639 -15.92 35.97 -5.59
N PHE A 640 -15.94 36.24 -6.91
CA PHE A 640 -14.95 37.12 -7.57
C PHE A 640 -14.87 38.51 -6.93
N ASP A 641 -16.01 39.10 -6.55
CA ASP A 641 -16.09 40.43 -5.94
C ASP A 641 -15.29 40.55 -4.64
N PHE A 642 -15.19 39.48 -3.85
CA PHE A 642 -14.38 39.47 -2.62
C PHE A 642 -12.91 39.76 -2.93
N PHE A 643 -12.39 39.19 -4.02
CA PHE A 643 -11.02 39.42 -4.48
C PHE A 643 -10.89 40.77 -5.20
N HIS A 644 -11.87 41.15 -6.02
CA HIS A 644 -11.89 42.43 -6.73
C HIS A 644 -11.82 43.63 -5.78
N GLN A 645 -12.65 43.65 -4.73
CA GLN A 645 -12.66 44.67 -3.67
C GLN A 645 -11.32 44.79 -2.91
N ARG A 646 -10.45 43.78 -3.01
CA ARG A 646 -9.14 43.71 -2.33
C ARG A 646 -7.95 43.87 -3.28
N GLY A 647 -8.19 44.15 -4.57
CA GLY A 647 -7.15 44.20 -5.60
C GLY A 647 -6.56 42.83 -5.99
N LEU A 648 -7.11 41.74 -5.46
CA LEU A 648 -6.64 40.36 -5.64
C LEU A 648 -7.30 39.63 -6.84
N SER A 649 -8.06 40.35 -7.67
CA SER A 649 -8.67 39.81 -8.90
C SER A 649 -7.65 39.55 -10.02
N LYS A 650 -6.45 40.15 -9.96
CA LYS A 650 -5.41 39.99 -10.97
C LYS A 650 -4.84 38.56 -10.96
N GLY A 651 -5.31 37.74 -11.88
CA GLY A 651 -4.98 36.30 -11.98
C GLY A 651 -6.19 35.38 -11.83
N LEU A 652 -7.37 35.89 -11.45
CA LEU A 652 -8.62 35.13 -11.53
C LEU A 652 -9.19 35.19 -12.96
N TRP A 653 -9.03 34.10 -13.70
CA TRP A 653 -9.46 33.96 -15.10
C TRP A 653 -10.73 33.11 -15.27
N VAL A 654 -11.21 32.47 -14.20
CA VAL A 654 -12.45 31.68 -14.16
C VAL A 654 -13.36 32.21 -13.05
N ASN A 655 -14.54 32.74 -13.39
CA ASN A 655 -15.60 32.96 -12.40
C ASN A 655 -16.44 31.69 -12.25
N ALA A 656 -16.03 30.82 -11.33
CA ALA A 656 -16.72 29.59 -10.97
C ALA A 656 -16.50 29.27 -9.48
N SER A 657 -16.69 30.28 -8.62
CA SER A 657 -16.59 30.10 -7.17
C SER A 657 -17.53 29.01 -6.64
N VAL A 658 -17.30 28.46 -5.44
CA VAL A 658 -18.20 27.43 -4.87
C VAL A 658 -19.67 27.88 -4.85
N HIS A 659 -19.94 29.18 -4.66
CA HIS A 659 -21.29 29.76 -4.79
C HIS A 659 -21.83 29.65 -6.23
N GLU A 660 -21.05 30.02 -7.24
CA GLU A 660 -21.38 29.86 -8.67
C GLU A 660 -21.63 28.39 -9.06
N GLN A 661 -20.93 27.45 -8.42
CA GLN A 661 -21.11 26.02 -8.64
C GLN A 661 -22.44 25.52 -8.08
N VAL A 662 -22.82 25.95 -6.87
CA VAL A 662 -24.14 25.67 -6.28
C VAL A 662 -25.26 26.32 -7.09
N ASP A 663 -25.10 27.58 -7.50
CA ASP A 663 -25.99 28.29 -8.41
C ASP A 663 -26.24 27.52 -9.72
N ARG A 664 -25.20 26.90 -10.28
CA ARG A 664 -25.30 26.07 -11.49
C ARG A 664 -25.99 24.75 -11.21
N PHE A 665 -25.80 24.16 -10.02
CA PHE A 665 -26.53 22.96 -9.60
C PHE A 665 -28.03 23.25 -9.43
N GLU A 666 -28.41 24.33 -8.76
CA GLU A 666 -29.82 24.73 -8.62
C GLU A 666 -30.48 25.02 -9.98
N LYS A 667 -29.75 25.66 -10.91
CA LYS A 667 -30.23 25.91 -12.29
C LYS A 667 -30.34 24.62 -13.12
N LEU A 668 -29.50 23.61 -12.85
CA LEU A 668 -29.56 22.31 -13.53
C LEU A 668 -30.60 21.36 -12.91
N LEU A 669 -30.92 21.53 -11.63
CA LEU A 669 -31.78 20.64 -10.84
C LEU A 669 -33.13 20.28 -11.52
N PRO A 670 -33.92 21.21 -12.10
CA PRO A 670 -35.15 20.85 -12.81
C PRO A 670 -34.95 19.87 -13.99
N SER A 671 -33.76 19.85 -14.61
CA SER A 671 -33.43 18.88 -15.67
C SER A 671 -33.03 17.50 -15.14
N ILE A 672 -32.62 17.43 -13.86
CA ILE A 672 -32.22 16.20 -13.16
C ILE A 672 -33.45 15.45 -12.60
N CYS A 673 -34.48 16.18 -12.16
CA CYS A 673 -35.56 15.61 -11.35
C CYS A 673 -36.97 16.21 -11.58
N GLY A 674 -37.16 17.06 -12.60
CA GLY A 674 -38.50 17.51 -13.01
C GLY A 674 -39.05 18.68 -12.18
N ALA A 675 -40.27 18.53 -11.66
CA ALA A 675 -40.95 19.58 -10.92
C ALA A 675 -40.27 19.86 -9.56
N PRO A 676 -40.42 21.06 -8.96
CA PRO A 676 -39.76 21.40 -7.70
C PRO A 676 -40.04 20.43 -6.54
N GLN A 677 -41.23 19.82 -6.50
CA GLN A 677 -41.57 18.79 -5.51
C GLN A 677 -40.89 17.45 -5.82
N GLU A 678 -40.86 17.02 -7.08
CA GLU A 678 -40.14 15.81 -7.50
C GLU A 678 -38.62 15.94 -7.24
N CYS A 679 -38.06 17.14 -7.42
CA CYS A 679 -36.69 17.45 -7.04
C CYS A 679 -36.44 17.48 -5.54
N LYS A 680 -37.38 18.00 -4.75
CA LYS A 680 -37.34 17.89 -3.29
C LYS A 680 -37.37 16.41 -2.85
N ASP A 681 -38.12 15.56 -3.54
CA ASP A 681 -38.24 14.12 -3.25
C ASP A 681 -37.09 13.28 -3.84
N PHE A 682 -36.38 13.80 -4.83
CA PHE A 682 -35.11 13.26 -5.32
C PHE A 682 -33.98 13.53 -4.31
N LEU A 683 -33.92 14.74 -3.76
CA LEU A 683 -32.91 15.16 -2.76
C LEU A 683 -33.24 14.71 -1.32
N SER A 684 -34.49 14.35 -1.01
CA SER A 684 -34.89 13.83 0.31
C SER A 684 -34.67 12.31 0.45
N LYS A 685 -34.42 11.58 -0.64
CA LYS A 685 -34.01 10.15 -0.65
C LYS A 685 -32.56 9.98 -0.15
N ARG A 686 -32.35 10.33 1.11
CA ARG A 686 -31.07 10.30 1.81
C ARG A 686 -30.70 8.87 2.23
N SER A 687 -29.40 8.59 2.24
CA SER A 687 -28.84 7.53 3.08
C SER A 687 -28.89 7.97 4.56
N PRO A 688 -29.11 7.08 5.55
CA PRO A 688 -29.29 7.45 6.97
C PRO A 688 -28.11 8.17 7.66
N CYS A 689 -26.98 8.39 6.98
CA CYS A 689 -25.74 8.91 7.56
C CYS A 689 -25.69 10.45 7.76
N LEU A 690 -26.78 11.20 7.58
CA LEU A 690 -26.79 12.67 7.58
C LEU A 690 -27.88 13.34 8.43
N ASP A 691 -28.59 12.60 9.29
CA ASP A 691 -29.61 13.17 10.18
C ASP A 691 -29.07 13.55 11.59
N THR A 692 -27.75 13.65 11.75
CA THR A 692 -27.16 14.43 12.84
C THR A 692 -27.23 15.93 12.49
N HIS A 693 -28.15 16.63 13.16
CA HIS A 693 -28.46 18.08 13.08
C HIS A 693 -29.42 18.55 11.98
N ARG A 694 -30.71 18.64 12.34
CA ARG A 694 -31.55 19.83 12.11
C ARG A 694 -32.88 19.73 12.90
N PRO A 695 -33.37 20.82 13.52
CA PRO A 695 -32.64 21.99 13.99
C PRO A 695 -31.70 21.61 15.14
#